data_AF-A0AAN6N3W5-F1
#
_entry.id   AF-A0AAN6N3W5-F1
#
_cell.length_a   1.000
_cell.length_b   1.000
_cell.length_c   1.000
_cell.angle_alpha   90.00
_cell.angle_beta   90.00
_cell.angle_gamma   90.00
#
_symmetry.space_group_name_H-M   'P 1'
#
loop_
_entity.id
_entity.type
_entity.pdbx_description
1 polymer ?
#
loop_
_entity_poly.entity_id
_entity_poly.type
_entity_poly.pdbx_seq_one_letter_code
_entity_poly.pdbx_strand_id
1 'polypeptide(L)'
;MSRIVTSVTITDPLVKYNALIATGVYSPDASQHRLALHLQKLYLRLKDYTPAQEYRSRLRQITQAVDSVQKPDDALELAAENHPIRRNPLFARFFQKSDAGTDSLALTRVLTSHQAALDANSPKGLFLSGEVGTGKSMLLDLLAEGLPTSRKKRWHFNTFMLHAFSRLEQFRKSHPQIVAQDSQGQYSLLWMAKEMIEKSPILFLDEFQLPDRAASKIMNNLFIAFFQLGGVLIASSNRVPEELERATGSFYAPPATGGLLGQMLGLGKRQMQGELFGQTSDFAAFLEVLKARCDFWHMEGARDWRRREDSSTKSDSALGLSSVAVSADTQSGHEAEDGLQRPARYFLPSDASGSWSKAVTRTVWQPSALVVYGRKVAVPRQHDGVSLWNFAEIVSSFGPADYITLASNYHTFIIEQVPVLTMSMKNEARRFITLLDALYESRCKLILQAEAGPDDLFFPDTRRRASGTSGNGKQDEVVVNDATYSETIAEVFQDQVSPFRPNISDYADPPINSKYDPDQDSDFTGMEPAKKKVDFGNTSAFTGEDERFAYKRATSRLWQMCSSEWHSRTETLNNLSLTEDQCNTAFPGLTTQIDEVVAQGPFKVKQTGDMGPLQGRIKNGQITVIHAQRKADLSREMINSRTAALHQLHRAILTSPTRLPDDTIFSLNFQDQPFGTAWTYSRPADPLHRPKDPDSRSFLMPHFSFWAWDLPFVGSMGRAAAAIDDLERTYTGPTGWSRKLSKAVWRGTTWFNSVHNPQLRQKLLAAARGKEWADVEALEWTTAKTGTSNASNALPIEDFCRYKYVIHTEGIAYSGRFQFLQMCASVVITPPIQWLQHTTHLVKPLFSSELDLESVRSRREKENEKGNGNGNGNGNRGGSSGGHSHAKAAGSGAGSGGRHGGGGGWTRTPPASSERVRKIWPVQYPPSEANIVFVSPDWSDLEDTVAWLEENPKVAEGIARRQRELFVGGGYFSPAAETCYWRALIKGWAKMARMDGEGWEDAEGISFEAFVLNNGN
;
A
#
# COMPACT_ATOMS: atom_id res chain seq x y z
N MET A 1 -11.77 -16.05 36.38
CA MET A 1 -12.69 -15.28 35.51
C MET A 1 -12.13 -13.88 35.34
N SER A 2 -11.26 -13.68 34.35
CA SER A 2 -10.67 -12.38 34.01
C SER A 2 -11.52 -11.72 32.92
N ARG A 3 -12.13 -10.59 33.23
CA ARG A 3 -12.76 -9.72 32.23
C ARG A 3 -11.65 -9.04 31.44
N ILE A 4 -11.36 -9.61 30.27
CA ILE A 4 -10.61 -8.95 29.21
C ILE A 4 -11.52 -7.85 28.67
N VAL A 5 -11.16 -6.59 28.92
CA VAL A 5 -11.75 -5.46 28.19
C VAL A 5 -11.00 -5.37 26.86
N THR A 6 -11.40 -6.19 25.90
CA THR A 6 -11.09 -5.95 24.49
C THR A 6 -11.79 -4.65 24.11
N SER A 7 -11.04 -3.65 23.67
CA SER A 7 -11.59 -2.65 22.74
C SER A 7 -12.24 -3.45 21.61
N VAL A 8 -13.57 -3.44 21.53
CA VAL A 8 -14.30 -4.15 20.48
C VAL A 8 -14.01 -3.40 19.19
N THR A 9 -12.98 -3.82 18.46
CA THR A 9 -12.84 -3.45 17.06
C THR A 9 -14.09 -3.98 16.38
N ILE A 10 -14.93 -3.06 15.92
CA ILE A 10 -16.16 -3.41 15.20
C ILE A 10 -15.71 -4.06 13.88
N THR A 11 -15.69 -5.39 13.84
CA THR A 11 -15.30 -6.17 12.67
C THR A 11 -16.47 -6.46 11.74
N ASP A 12 -17.70 -6.26 12.21
CA ASP A 12 -18.93 -6.53 11.46
C ASP A 12 -19.13 -5.47 10.35
N PRO A 13 -19.26 -5.88 9.07
CA PRO A 13 -19.41 -4.95 7.96
C PRO A 13 -20.70 -4.10 8.04
N LEU A 14 -21.80 -4.62 8.60
CA LEU A 14 -23.04 -3.86 8.74
C LEU A 14 -22.89 -2.77 9.80
N VAL A 15 -22.26 -3.09 10.92
CA VAL A 15 -22.05 -2.11 12.00
C VAL A 15 -21.07 -1.02 11.53
N LYS A 16 -20.03 -1.38 10.78
CA LYS A 16 -19.15 -0.41 10.11
C LYS A 16 -19.91 0.50 9.15
N TYR A 17 -20.75 -0.08 8.28
CA TYR A 17 -21.54 0.69 7.32
C TYR A 17 -22.51 1.65 8.02
N ASN A 18 -23.24 1.19 9.05
CA ASN A 18 -24.15 2.02 9.83
C ASN A 18 -23.41 3.12 10.61
N ALA A 19 -22.20 2.84 11.12
CA ALA A 19 -21.36 3.85 11.74
C ALA A 19 -20.96 4.94 10.73
N LEU A 20 -20.62 4.55 9.50
CA LEU A 20 -20.26 5.49 8.42
C LEU A 20 -21.45 6.33 7.93
N ILE A 21 -22.67 5.80 7.99
CA ILE A 21 -23.89 6.60 7.79
C ILE A 21 -24.11 7.56 8.96
N ALA A 22 -23.96 7.07 10.21
CA ALA A 22 -24.19 7.88 11.41
C ALA A 22 -23.21 9.04 11.55
N THR A 23 -21.97 8.88 11.08
CA THR A 23 -20.97 9.97 11.01
C THR A 23 -21.19 10.94 9.85
N GLY A 24 -22.21 10.71 9.02
CA GLY A 24 -22.48 11.51 7.83
C GLY A 24 -21.46 11.32 6.70
N VAL A 25 -20.60 10.30 6.79
CA VAL A 25 -19.61 9.98 5.75
C VAL A 25 -20.30 9.40 4.51
N TYR A 26 -21.34 8.57 4.70
CA TYR A 26 -22.16 8.01 3.61
C TYR A 26 -23.62 8.48 3.68
N SER A 27 -24.22 8.71 2.52
CA SER A 27 -25.66 8.92 2.42
C SER A 27 -26.41 7.58 2.59
N PRO A 28 -27.58 7.58 3.24
CA PRO A 28 -28.37 6.37 3.40
C PRO A 28 -28.90 5.89 2.04
N ASP A 29 -28.45 4.71 1.61
CA ASP A 29 -28.90 4.05 0.39
C ASP A 29 -29.51 2.69 0.73
N ALA A 30 -30.76 2.46 0.31
CA ALA A 30 -31.49 1.23 0.61
C ALA A 30 -30.87 -0.01 -0.06
N SER A 31 -30.30 0.12 -1.26
CA SER A 31 -29.63 -0.97 -1.97
C SER A 31 -28.33 -1.36 -1.26
N GLN A 32 -27.56 -0.37 -0.82
CA GLN A 32 -26.31 -0.57 -0.08
C GLN A 32 -26.56 -1.17 1.30
N HIS A 33 -27.59 -0.69 2.01
CA HIS A 33 -27.95 -1.21 3.32
C HIS A 33 -28.44 -2.68 3.24
N ARG A 34 -29.24 -3.02 2.23
CA ARG A 34 -29.63 -4.43 1.97
C ARG A 34 -28.42 -5.32 1.69
N LEU A 35 -27.45 -4.82 0.91
CA LEU A 35 -26.21 -5.56 0.69
C LEU A 35 -25.39 -5.67 1.98
N ALA A 36 -25.30 -4.63 2.80
CA ALA A 36 -24.58 -4.67 4.07
C ALA A 36 -25.14 -5.76 5.01
N LEU A 37 -26.47 -5.93 5.06
CA LEU A 37 -27.12 -7.04 5.78
C LEU A 37 -26.71 -8.41 5.22
N HIS A 38 -26.61 -8.53 3.89
CA HIS A 38 -26.15 -9.77 3.25
C HIS A 38 -24.65 -10.03 3.53
N LEU A 39 -23.82 -8.98 3.51
CA LEU A 39 -22.40 -9.06 3.84
C LEU A 39 -22.18 -9.47 5.29
N GLN A 40 -23.03 -9.07 6.22
CA GLN A 40 -22.99 -9.57 7.61
C GLN A 40 -23.21 -11.09 7.66
N LYS A 41 -24.19 -11.61 6.91
CA LYS A 41 -24.41 -13.07 6.82
C LYS A 41 -23.21 -13.80 6.22
N LEU A 42 -22.60 -13.23 5.18
CA LEU A 42 -21.40 -13.77 4.56
C LEU A 42 -20.19 -13.71 5.52
N TYR A 43 -20.02 -12.60 6.24
CA TYR A 43 -19.00 -12.41 7.27
C TYR A 43 -19.08 -13.50 8.34
N LEU A 44 -20.29 -13.75 8.87
CA LEU A 44 -20.50 -14.80 9.89
C LEU A 44 -20.20 -16.21 9.36
N ARG A 45 -20.41 -16.47 8.06
CA ARG A 45 -20.04 -17.74 7.40
C ARG A 45 -18.53 -17.89 7.22
N LEU A 46 -17.83 -16.80 6.92
CA LEU A 46 -16.42 -16.84 6.50
C LEU A 46 -15.39 -16.53 7.60
N LYS A 47 -15.80 -15.91 8.71
CA LYS A 47 -14.88 -15.43 9.77
C LYS A 47 -13.96 -16.52 10.34
N ASP A 48 -14.42 -17.77 10.40
CA ASP A 48 -13.67 -18.91 10.93
C ASP A 48 -13.41 -19.99 9.86
N TYR A 49 -13.62 -19.66 8.59
CA TYR A 49 -13.57 -20.65 7.52
C TYR A 49 -12.14 -21.15 7.25
N THR A 50 -11.98 -22.47 7.27
CA THR A 50 -10.79 -23.18 6.78
C THR A 50 -11.22 -24.40 5.96
N PRO A 51 -10.56 -24.71 4.83
CA PRO A 51 -10.92 -25.89 4.04
C PRO A 51 -10.77 -27.19 4.85
N ALA A 52 -11.76 -28.09 4.75
CA ALA A 52 -11.83 -29.36 5.49
C ALA A 52 -10.64 -30.31 5.21
N GLN A 53 -10.38 -31.24 6.14
CA GLN A 53 -9.26 -32.20 6.03
C GLN A 53 -9.32 -33.09 4.77
N GLU A 54 -10.52 -33.39 4.27
CA GLU A 54 -10.71 -34.20 3.06
C GLU A 54 -10.10 -33.53 1.81
N TYR A 55 -10.15 -32.20 1.74
CA TYR A 55 -9.50 -31.43 0.68
C TYR A 55 -7.98 -31.48 0.84
N ARG A 56 -7.45 -31.51 2.07
CA ARG A 56 -6.01 -31.68 2.33
C ARG A 56 -5.49 -33.06 1.94
N SER A 57 -6.28 -34.13 2.10
CA SER A 57 -5.90 -35.47 1.61
C SER A 57 -5.86 -35.54 0.08
N ARG A 58 -6.83 -34.93 -0.61
CA ARG A 58 -6.81 -34.81 -2.08
C ARG A 58 -5.64 -33.94 -2.56
N LEU A 59 -5.34 -32.85 -1.87
CA LEU A 59 -4.15 -32.02 -2.12
C LEU A 59 -2.83 -32.81 -1.95
N ARG A 60 -2.73 -33.67 -0.94
CA ARG A 60 -1.58 -34.56 -0.76
C ARG A 60 -1.44 -35.59 -1.88
N GLN A 61 -2.54 -36.15 -2.38
CA GLN A 61 -2.53 -37.08 -3.53
C GLN A 61 -2.07 -36.38 -4.82
N ILE A 62 -2.54 -35.16 -5.07
CA ILE A 62 -2.05 -34.32 -6.19
C ILE A 62 -0.55 -34.04 -6.04
N THR A 63 -0.11 -33.74 -4.81
CA THR A 63 1.32 -33.50 -4.51
C THR A 63 2.15 -34.74 -4.79
N GLN A 64 1.70 -35.92 -4.34
CA GLN A 64 2.39 -37.18 -4.61
C GLN A 64 2.41 -37.54 -6.10
N ALA A 65 1.32 -37.27 -6.84
CA ALA A 65 1.28 -37.49 -8.28
C ALA A 65 2.26 -36.55 -9.02
N VAL A 66 2.29 -35.26 -8.67
CA VAL A 66 3.21 -34.27 -9.25
C VAL A 66 4.67 -34.56 -8.87
N ASP A 67 4.94 -34.91 -7.61
CA ASP A 67 6.29 -35.20 -7.10
C ASP A 67 6.79 -36.60 -7.54
N SER A 68 5.91 -37.57 -7.80
CA SER A 68 6.31 -38.88 -8.35
C SER A 68 6.84 -38.79 -9.78
N VAL A 69 6.42 -37.77 -10.54
CA VAL A 69 6.97 -37.43 -11.86
C VAL A 69 8.30 -36.67 -11.75
N GLN A 70 8.65 -36.13 -10.56
CA GLN A 70 9.88 -35.39 -10.32
C GLN A 70 11.15 -36.25 -10.12
N LYS A 71 11.06 -37.58 -10.05
CA LYS A 71 12.27 -38.42 -9.96
C LYS A 71 12.68 -38.97 -11.33
N PRO A 72 13.58 -38.32 -12.08
CA PRO A 72 14.46 -39.05 -12.96
C PRO A 72 15.39 -39.89 -12.08
N ASP A 73 15.30 -41.21 -12.19
CA ASP A 73 16.36 -42.21 -12.01
C ASP A 73 17.57 -41.94 -11.07
N ASP A 74 17.41 -41.29 -9.90
CA ASP A 74 18.46 -41.26 -8.86
C ASP A 74 18.76 -42.65 -8.27
N ALA A 75 17.95 -43.66 -8.60
CA ALA A 75 18.22 -45.06 -8.26
C ALA A 75 19.22 -45.75 -9.21
N LEU A 76 19.66 -45.08 -10.28
CA LEU A 76 20.62 -45.62 -11.25
C LEU A 76 22.06 -45.11 -11.07
N GLU A 77 22.29 -44.07 -10.27
CA GLU A 77 23.65 -43.55 -10.00
C GLU A 77 24.34 -44.12 -8.75
N LEU A 78 23.63 -44.88 -7.91
CA LEU A 78 24.19 -45.44 -6.66
C LEU A 78 24.57 -46.93 -6.72
N ALA A 79 24.53 -47.56 -7.89
CA ALA A 79 24.99 -48.95 -8.03
C ALA A 79 25.83 -49.12 -9.29
N ALA A 80 27.14 -49.28 -9.10
CA ALA A 80 28.07 -49.67 -10.16
C ALA A 80 27.51 -50.84 -10.97
N GLU A 81 27.58 -50.73 -12.29
CA GLU A 81 26.89 -51.57 -13.29
C GLU A 81 27.24 -53.07 -13.23
N ASN A 82 28.20 -53.49 -12.41
CA ASN A 82 28.74 -54.85 -12.35
C ASN A 82 28.61 -55.54 -10.96
N HIS A 83 27.73 -55.10 -10.07
CA HIS A 83 27.62 -55.72 -8.73
C HIS A 83 26.88 -57.09 -8.75
N PRO A 84 27.46 -58.18 -8.21
CA PRO A 84 26.93 -59.56 -8.31
C PRO A 84 25.61 -59.82 -7.57
N ILE A 85 25.04 -58.83 -6.87
CA ILE A 85 23.78 -58.96 -6.12
C ILE A 85 22.54 -58.91 -7.04
N ARG A 86 22.64 -58.31 -8.24
CA ARG A 86 21.51 -58.20 -9.19
C ARG A 86 21.13 -59.50 -9.91
N ARG A 87 21.89 -60.59 -9.77
CA ARG A 87 21.61 -61.89 -10.42
C ARG A 87 20.72 -62.84 -9.61
N ASN A 88 20.27 -62.46 -8.42
CA ASN A 88 19.51 -63.34 -7.55
C ASN A 88 17.98 -63.16 -7.73
N PRO A 89 17.22 -64.20 -8.14
CA PRO A 89 15.79 -64.10 -8.48
C PRO A 89 14.88 -63.66 -7.32
N LEU A 90 15.37 -63.69 -6.08
CA LEU A 90 14.63 -63.19 -4.90
C LEU A 90 14.57 -61.65 -4.83
N PHE A 91 15.51 -60.93 -5.46
CA PHE A 91 15.54 -59.46 -5.44
C PHE A 91 14.85 -58.81 -6.65
N ALA A 92 14.58 -59.55 -7.72
CA ALA A 92 13.88 -59.04 -8.91
C ALA A 92 12.43 -58.60 -8.63
N ARG A 93 11.79 -59.19 -7.60
CA ARG A 93 10.43 -58.82 -7.17
C ARG A 93 10.34 -57.47 -6.46
N PHE A 94 11.44 -56.98 -5.90
CA PHE A 94 11.48 -55.66 -5.23
C PHE A 94 11.65 -54.49 -6.21
N PHE A 95 12.00 -54.77 -7.48
CA PHE A 95 12.20 -53.76 -8.53
C PHE A 95 11.13 -53.81 -9.63
N GLN A 96 9.99 -54.49 -9.38
CA GLN A 96 8.84 -54.43 -10.29
C GLN A 96 8.17 -53.05 -10.18
N LYS A 97 8.32 -52.26 -11.25
CA LYS A 97 7.70 -50.95 -11.47
C LYS A 97 6.16 -51.09 -11.39
N SER A 98 5.54 -50.43 -10.40
CA SER A 98 4.08 -50.32 -10.30
C SER A 98 3.54 -49.24 -11.25
N ASP A 99 2.47 -49.55 -11.97
CA ASP A 99 1.77 -48.69 -12.94
C ASP A 99 1.20 -47.39 -12.33
N ALA A 100 2.03 -46.38 -12.11
CA ALA A 100 1.61 -45.07 -11.58
C ALA A 100 1.03 -44.10 -12.64
N GLY A 101 1.14 -44.42 -13.94
CA GLY A 101 0.74 -43.52 -15.03
C GLY A 101 -0.77 -43.47 -15.31
N THR A 102 -1.53 -44.48 -14.90
CA THR A 102 -2.99 -44.60 -15.13
C THR A 102 -3.82 -43.92 -14.04
N ASP A 103 -3.33 -43.84 -12.80
CA ASP A 103 -4.04 -43.23 -11.67
C ASP A 103 -4.00 -41.68 -11.67
N SER A 104 -2.92 -41.08 -12.19
CA SER A 104 -2.77 -39.61 -12.27
C SER A 104 -3.71 -38.96 -13.30
N LEU A 105 -3.93 -39.64 -14.44
CA LEU A 105 -4.88 -39.22 -15.47
C LEU A 105 -6.35 -39.39 -15.03
N ALA A 106 -6.65 -40.35 -14.15
CA ALA A 106 -7.97 -40.50 -13.55
C ALA A 106 -8.25 -39.38 -12.54
N LEU A 107 -7.27 -39.04 -11.68
CA LEU A 107 -7.39 -37.97 -10.69
C LEU A 107 -7.61 -36.58 -11.33
N THR A 108 -6.89 -36.28 -12.42
CA THR A 108 -7.06 -35.01 -13.16
C THR A 108 -8.42 -34.89 -13.86
N ARG A 109 -8.96 -35.99 -14.38
CA ARG A 109 -10.33 -36.02 -14.96
C ARG A 109 -11.42 -35.85 -13.90
N VAL A 110 -11.23 -36.42 -12.70
CA VAL A 110 -12.17 -36.22 -11.58
C VAL A 110 -12.14 -34.77 -11.08
N LEU A 111 -10.94 -34.16 -11.00
CA LEU A 111 -10.76 -32.81 -10.48
C LEU A 111 -11.13 -31.66 -11.46
N THR A 112 -11.38 -32.01 -12.72
CA THR A 112 -11.89 -31.08 -13.74
C THR A 112 -13.39 -31.30 -14.02
N SER A 113 -14.04 -32.22 -13.28
CA SER A 113 -15.46 -32.51 -13.48
C SER A 113 -16.36 -31.38 -12.96
N HIS A 114 -17.22 -30.84 -13.84
CA HIS A 114 -18.19 -29.81 -13.47
C HIS A 114 -19.13 -30.26 -12.34
N GLN A 115 -19.57 -31.53 -12.37
CA GLN A 115 -20.49 -32.08 -11.37
C GLN A 115 -19.91 -32.08 -9.94
N ALA A 116 -18.63 -32.44 -9.77
CA ALA A 116 -18.01 -32.44 -8.44
C ALA A 116 -17.76 -31.02 -7.90
N ALA A 117 -17.67 -30.01 -8.77
CA ALA A 117 -17.61 -28.61 -8.34
C ALA A 117 -18.98 -28.11 -7.84
N LEU A 118 -20.08 -28.56 -8.47
CA LEU A 118 -21.44 -28.26 -8.03
C LEU A 118 -21.70 -28.82 -6.63
N ASP A 119 -21.30 -30.07 -6.37
CA ASP A 119 -21.55 -30.79 -5.12
C ASP A 119 -20.54 -30.51 -3.98
N ALA A 120 -19.63 -29.54 -4.14
CA ALA A 120 -18.60 -29.28 -3.11
C ALA A 120 -19.18 -28.68 -1.80
N ASN A 121 -18.65 -29.10 -0.65
CA ASN A 121 -19.17 -28.68 0.66
C ASN A 121 -18.57 -27.36 1.20
N SER A 122 -17.88 -26.54 0.38
CA SER A 122 -17.40 -25.22 0.83
C SER A 122 -18.51 -24.16 0.94
N PRO A 123 -18.34 -23.13 1.79
CA PRO A 123 -19.29 -22.01 1.88
C PRO A 123 -19.45 -21.29 0.54
N LYS A 124 -20.65 -20.75 0.31
CA LYS A 124 -20.91 -19.92 -0.87
C LYS A 124 -20.22 -18.57 -0.76
N GLY A 125 -19.65 -18.13 -1.88
CA GLY A 125 -19.08 -16.81 -2.08
C GLY A 125 -20.12 -15.76 -2.45
N LEU A 126 -19.68 -14.64 -3.04
CA LEU A 126 -20.56 -13.54 -3.45
C LEU A 126 -20.14 -13.03 -4.83
N PHE A 127 -21.10 -12.89 -5.74
CA PHE A 127 -20.90 -12.22 -7.01
C PHE A 127 -21.76 -10.96 -7.06
N LEU A 128 -21.10 -9.80 -7.06
CA LEU A 128 -21.75 -8.50 -6.98
C LEU A 128 -21.75 -7.81 -8.35
N SER A 129 -22.93 -7.58 -8.91
CA SER A 129 -23.13 -6.86 -10.16
C SER A 129 -23.81 -5.51 -9.92
N GLY A 130 -23.60 -4.52 -10.79
CA GLY A 130 -24.28 -3.22 -10.72
C GLY A 130 -23.54 -2.15 -11.52
N GLU A 131 -24.14 -0.97 -11.70
CA GLU A 131 -23.51 0.12 -12.46
C GLU A 131 -22.33 0.79 -11.73
N VAL A 132 -21.58 1.66 -12.42
CA VAL A 132 -20.49 2.46 -11.83
C VAL A 132 -21.09 3.46 -10.82
N GLY A 133 -20.50 3.54 -9.64
CA GLY A 133 -20.95 4.49 -8.59
C GLY A 133 -21.98 3.93 -7.61
N THR A 134 -22.38 2.65 -7.71
CA THR A 134 -23.34 2.04 -6.77
C THR A 134 -22.75 1.64 -5.41
N GLY A 135 -21.42 1.71 -5.23
CA GLY A 135 -20.76 1.41 -3.96
C GLY A 135 -20.21 -0.02 -3.82
N LYS A 136 -20.12 -0.77 -4.92
CA LYS A 136 -19.62 -2.16 -4.94
C LYS A 136 -18.28 -2.36 -4.24
N SER A 137 -17.23 -1.67 -4.69
CA SER A 137 -15.87 -1.82 -4.15
C SER A 137 -15.79 -1.40 -2.68
N MET A 138 -16.48 -0.32 -2.30
CA MET A 138 -16.57 0.17 -0.92
C MET A 138 -17.16 -0.88 0.02
N LEU A 139 -18.26 -1.53 -0.36
CA LEU A 139 -18.90 -2.55 0.47
C LEU A 139 -18.05 -3.83 0.56
N LEU A 140 -17.31 -4.17 -0.51
CA LEU A 140 -16.32 -5.25 -0.47
C LEU A 140 -15.09 -4.88 0.38
N ASP A 141 -14.67 -3.61 0.43
CA ASP A 141 -13.61 -3.11 1.33
C ASP A 141 -13.99 -3.38 2.79
N LEU A 142 -15.21 -3.01 3.19
CA LEU A 142 -15.71 -3.21 4.55
C LEU A 142 -15.70 -4.69 4.96
N LEU A 143 -16.08 -5.60 4.05
CA LEU A 143 -16.05 -7.04 4.31
C LEU A 143 -14.61 -7.58 4.38
N ALA A 144 -13.76 -7.22 3.42
CA ALA A 144 -12.39 -7.69 3.37
C ALA A 144 -11.60 -7.26 4.62
N GLU A 145 -11.71 -6.00 5.02
CA GLU A 145 -11.08 -5.47 6.23
C GLU A 145 -11.72 -6.00 7.52
N GLY A 146 -13.02 -6.33 7.49
CA GLY A 146 -13.74 -6.89 8.64
C GLY A 146 -13.34 -8.33 8.97
N LEU A 147 -13.03 -9.16 7.97
CA LEU A 147 -12.71 -10.58 8.16
C LEU A 147 -11.41 -10.77 8.97
N PRO A 148 -11.43 -11.52 10.09
CA PRO A 148 -10.27 -11.69 10.97
C PRO A 148 -9.22 -12.68 10.43
N THR A 149 -9.46 -13.34 9.29
CA THR A 149 -8.53 -14.31 8.69
C THR A 149 -7.44 -13.64 7.85
N SER A 150 -6.19 -14.05 8.02
CA SER A 150 -5.05 -13.59 7.20
C SER A 150 -4.96 -14.30 5.85
N ARG A 151 -5.64 -15.44 5.69
CA ARG A 151 -5.64 -16.26 4.46
C ARG A 151 -6.69 -15.79 3.46
N LYS A 152 -6.68 -14.50 3.14
CA LYS A 152 -7.53 -13.87 2.12
C LYS A 152 -6.66 -13.02 1.21
N LYS A 153 -7.01 -12.93 -0.07
CA LYS A 153 -6.28 -12.08 -1.01
C LYS A 153 -7.23 -11.36 -1.94
N ARG A 154 -6.97 -10.08 -2.19
CA ARG A 154 -7.76 -9.23 -3.07
C ARG A 154 -6.93 -8.75 -4.24
N TRP A 155 -7.52 -8.83 -5.43
CA TRP A 155 -6.88 -8.45 -6.68
C TRP A 155 -7.85 -7.70 -7.58
N HIS A 156 -7.32 -6.76 -8.36
CA HIS A 156 -7.97 -6.38 -9.61
C HIS A 156 -7.84 -7.53 -10.62
N PHE A 157 -8.90 -7.80 -11.38
CA PHE A 157 -8.99 -8.93 -12.28
C PHE A 157 -7.82 -9.02 -13.27
N ASN A 158 -7.45 -7.91 -13.93
CA ASN A 158 -6.34 -7.89 -14.88
C ASN A 158 -5.00 -8.24 -14.23
N THR A 159 -4.75 -7.72 -13.02
CA THR A 159 -3.53 -8.02 -12.25
C THR A 159 -3.50 -9.50 -11.83
N PHE A 160 -4.65 -10.06 -11.45
CA PHE A 160 -4.77 -11.48 -11.15
C PHE A 160 -4.43 -12.34 -12.38
N MET A 161 -4.96 -11.98 -13.55
CA MET A 161 -4.69 -12.71 -14.79
C MET A 161 -3.21 -12.67 -15.19
N LEU A 162 -2.58 -11.51 -15.12
CA LEU A 162 -1.13 -11.39 -15.40
C LEU A 162 -0.30 -12.22 -14.42
N HIS A 163 -0.66 -12.21 -13.13
CA HIS A 163 -0.02 -13.04 -12.12
C HIS A 163 -0.22 -14.53 -12.40
N ALA A 164 -1.44 -14.94 -12.78
CA ALA A 164 -1.79 -16.30 -13.14
C ALA A 164 -0.95 -16.82 -14.33
N PHE A 165 -0.92 -16.05 -15.42
CA PHE A 165 -0.13 -16.39 -16.59
C PHE A 165 1.36 -16.46 -16.29
N SER A 166 1.91 -15.48 -15.58
CA SER A 166 3.31 -15.47 -15.19
C SER A 166 3.68 -16.68 -14.34
N ARG A 167 2.82 -17.10 -13.41
CA ARG A 167 3.05 -18.29 -12.59
C ARG A 167 2.92 -19.59 -13.36
N LEU A 168 1.93 -19.72 -14.24
CA LEU A 168 1.80 -20.88 -15.12
C LEU A 168 3.02 -21.00 -16.05
N GLU A 169 3.52 -19.89 -16.59
CA GLU A 169 4.71 -19.89 -17.45
C GLU A 169 5.99 -20.26 -16.67
N GLN A 170 6.17 -19.73 -15.46
CA GLN A 170 7.27 -20.14 -14.58
C GLN A 170 7.21 -21.63 -14.23
N PHE A 171 6.01 -22.15 -13.95
CA PHE A 171 5.79 -23.57 -13.71
C PHE A 171 6.17 -24.40 -14.94
N ARG A 172 5.72 -24.00 -16.13
CA ARG A 172 6.05 -24.65 -17.40
C ARG A 172 7.55 -24.66 -17.69
N LYS A 173 8.25 -23.55 -17.43
CA LYS A 173 9.71 -23.43 -17.61
C LYS A 173 10.50 -24.30 -16.63
N SER A 174 10.03 -24.40 -15.39
CA SER A 174 10.69 -25.20 -14.35
C SER A 174 10.39 -26.70 -14.46
N HIS A 175 9.31 -27.10 -15.14
CA HIS A 175 8.84 -28.49 -15.24
C HIS A 175 8.60 -28.96 -16.69
N PRO A 176 9.59 -28.90 -17.60
CA PRO A 176 9.40 -29.23 -19.02
C PRO A 176 8.97 -30.68 -19.27
N GLN A 177 9.33 -31.62 -18.39
CA GLN A 177 8.94 -33.04 -18.51
C GLN A 177 7.46 -33.30 -18.20
N ILE A 178 6.88 -32.57 -17.24
CA ILE A 178 5.45 -32.65 -16.92
C ILE A 178 4.65 -32.02 -18.07
N VAL A 179 5.14 -30.92 -18.64
CA VAL A 179 4.50 -30.23 -19.78
C VAL A 179 4.50 -31.10 -21.04
N ALA A 180 5.53 -31.92 -21.27
CA ALA A 180 5.58 -32.84 -22.40
C ALA A 180 4.53 -33.97 -22.33
N GLN A 181 4.08 -34.34 -21.12
CA GLN A 181 2.98 -35.31 -20.90
C GLN A 181 1.60 -34.63 -20.78
N ASP A 182 1.56 -33.34 -20.44
CA ASP A 182 0.35 -32.54 -20.25
C ASP A 182 -0.20 -32.01 -21.58
N SER A 183 -0.71 -32.92 -22.42
CA SER A 183 -1.26 -32.63 -23.76
C SER A 183 -2.45 -31.65 -23.78
N GLN A 184 -3.02 -31.28 -22.63
CA GLN A 184 -4.11 -30.28 -22.52
C GLN A 184 -3.88 -29.17 -21.48
N GLY A 185 -2.70 -29.06 -20.86
CA GLY A 185 -2.40 -28.01 -19.86
C GLY A 185 -3.17 -28.13 -18.53
N GLN A 186 -3.79 -29.29 -18.26
CA GLN A 186 -4.68 -29.49 -17.12
C GLN A 186 -3.93 -29.64 -15.80
N TYR A 187 -2.73 -30.26 -15.81
CA TYR A 187 -1.89 -30.42 -14.63
C TYR A 187 -1.36 -29.08 -14.13
N SER A 188 -0.99 -28.19 -15.05
CA SER A 188 -0.48 -26.84 -14.72
C SER A 188 -1.54 -26.00 -13.99
N LEU A 189 -2.81 -26.10 -14.38
CA LEU A 189 -3.91 -25.35 -13.78
C LEU A 189 -4.31 -25.89 -12.41
N LEU A 190 -4.30 -27.22 -12.25
CA LEU A 190 -4.54 -27.87 -10.95
C LEU A 190 -3.48 -27.52 -9.92
N TRP A 191 -2.20 -27.45 -10.33
CA TRP A 191 -1.12 -26.99 -9.47
C TRP A 191 -1.34 -25.54 -9.02
N MET A 192 -1.75 -24.66 -9.93
CA MET A 192 -2.04 -23.26 -9.61
C MET A 192 -3.23 -23.14 -8.64
N ALA A 193 -4.31 -23.89 -8.87
CA ALA A 193 -5.46 -23.92 -7.95
C ALA A 193 -5.07 -24.39 -6.55
N LYS A 194 -4.19 -25.39 -6.43
CA LYS A 194 -3.60 -25.83 -5.15
C LYS A 194 -2.84 -24.69 -4.48
N GLU A 195 -1.92 -24.05 -5.19
CA GLU A 195 -1.10 -22.95 -4.66
C GLU A 195 -1.99 -21.81 -4.12
N MET A 196 -3.08 -21.51 -4.84
CA MET A 196 -4.06 -20.51 -4.44
C MET A 196 -4.79 -20.89 -3.15
N ILE A 197 -5.21 -22.15 -2.97
CA ILE A 197 -5.93 -22.60 -1.76
C ILE A 197 -5.02 -22.64 -0.53
N GLU A 198 -3.76 -23.03 -0.70
CA GLU A 198 -2.79 -23.07 0.40
C GLU A 198 -2.49 -21.66 0.94
N LYS A 199 -2.37 -20.67 0.05
CA LYS A 199 -2.06 -19.28 0.40
C LYS A 199 -3.29 -18.45 0.76
N SER A 200 -4.36 -18.54 -0.03
CA SER A 200 -5.56 -17.71 0.05
C SER A 200 -6.83 -18.46 -0.39
N PRO A 201 -7.45 -19.26 0.50
CA PRO A 201 -8.72 -19.94 0.24
C PRO A 201 -9.90 -18.99 0.02
N ILE A 202 -9.82 -17.75 0.50
CA ILE A 202 -10.80 -16.69 0.23
C ILE A 202 -10.19 -15.71 -0.77
N LEU A 203 -10.77 -15.63 -1.97
CA LEU A 203 -10.29 -14.79 -3.06
C LEU A 203 -11.29 -13.67 -3.34
N PHE A 204 -10.81 -12.43 -3.31
CA PHE A 204 -11.55 -11.24 -3.74
C PHE A 204 -11.07 -10.81 -5.13
N LEU A 205 -11.98 -10.70 -6.10
CA LEU A 205 -11.69 -10.23 -7.46
C LEU A 205 -12.52 -8.99 -7.78
N ASP A 206 -11.85 -7.86 -7.92
CA ASP A 206 -12.48 -6.61 -8.34
C ASP A 206 -12.46 -6.45 -9.86
N GLU A 207 -13.54 -5.88 -10.37
CA GLU A 207 -13.74 -5.64 -11.81
C GLU A 207 -13.59 -6.91 -12.66
N PHE A 208 -14.27 -8.00 -12.25
CA PHE A 208 -14.32 -9.24 -13.00
C PHE A 208 -14.91 -9.00 -14.40
N GLN A 209 -14.06 -9.19 -15.42
CA GLN A 209 -14.36 -8.98 -16.83
C GLN A 209 -13.82 -10.18 -17.63
N LEU A 210 -14.36 -10.43 -18.83
CA LEU A 210 -13.89 -11.52 -19.68
C LEU A 210 -13.30 -10.94 -20.96
N PRO A 211 -11.97 -10.99 -21.13
CA PRO A 211 -11.31 -10.31 -22.24
C PRO A 211 -11.39 -11.08 -23.56
N ASP A 212 -11.27 -12.43 -23.55
CA ASP A 212 -11.18 -13.24 -24.76
C ASP A 212 -11.57 -14.73 -24.54
N ARG A 213 -11.78 -15.47 -25.64
CA ARG A 213 -12.18 -16.88 -25.62
C ARG A 213 -11.09 -17.80 -25.06
N ALA A 214 -9.81 -17.50 -25.28
CA ALA A 214 -8.71 -18.34 -24.82
C ALA A 214 -8.46 -18.18 -23.31
N ALA A 215 -8.46 -16.95 -22.79
CA ALA A 215 -8.36 -16.75 -21.33
C ALA A 215 -9.59 -17.31 -20.60
N SER A 216 -10.79 -17.21 -21.20
CA SER A 216 -12.01 -17.78 -20.60
C SER A 216 -11.89 -19.29 -20.34
N LYS A 217 -11.23 -20.04 -21.25
CA LYS A 217 -11.02 -21.48 -21.07
C LYS A 217 -10.05 -21.81 -19.92
N ILE A 218 -8.97 -21.05 -19.79
CA ILE A 218 -7.99 -21.22 -18.72
C ILE A 218 -8.62 -20.87 -17.37
N MET A 219 -9.37 -19.78 -17.31
CA MET A 219 -10.07 -19.37 -16.09
C MET A 219 -11.12 -20.38 -15.65
N ASN A 220 -11.91 -20.90 -16.59
CA ASN A 220 -12.94 -21.90 -16.28
C ASN A 220 -12.33 -23.09 -15.54
N ASN A 221 -11.30 -23.69 -16.14
CA ASN A 221 -10.62 -24.85 -15.57
C ASN A 221 -9.93 -24.53 -14.23
N LEU A 222 -9.34 -23.35 -14.09
CA LEU A 222 -8.71 -22.91 -12.86
C LEU A 222 -9.72 -22.75 -11.72
N PHE A 223 -10.86 -22.08 -11.96
CA PHE A 223 -11.86 -21.83 -10.93
C PHE A 223 -12.65 -23.08 -10.57
N ILE A 224 -12.93 -23.99 -11.52
CA ILE A 224 -13.51 -25.30 -11.22
C ILE A 224 -12.62 -26.05 -10.23
N ALA A 225 -11.32 -26.15 -10.53
CA ALA A 225 -10.35 -26.77 -9.64
C ALA A 225 -10.28 -26.05 -8.28
N PHE A 226 -10.31 -24.72 -8.28
CA PHE A 226 -10.30 -23.91 -7.05
C PHE A 226 -11.52 -24.19 -6.15
N PHE A 227 -12.72 -24.24 -6.72
CA PHE A 227 -13.95 -24.53 -5.95
C PHE A 227 -13.96 -25.96 -5.40
N GLN A 228 -13.52 -26.94 -6.20
CA GLN A 228 -13.43 -28.32 -5.74
C GLN A 228 -12.43 -28.53 -4.60
N LEU A 229 -11.37 -27.72 -4.53
CA LEU A 229 -10.40 -27.74 -3.45
C LEU A 229 -10.87 -26.94 -2.21
N GLY A 230 -12.09 -26.42 -2.23
CA GLY A 230 -12.71 -25.71 -1.12
C GLY A 230 -12.50 -24.20 -1.13
N GLY A 231 -12.20 -23.60 -2.29
CA GLY A 231 -12.06 -22.16 -2.45
C GLY A 231 -13.39 -21.41 -2.35
N VAL A 232 -13.33 -20.15 -1.92
CA VAL A 232 -14.47 -19.23 -1.86
C VAL A 232 -14.11 -17.98 -2.67
N LEU A 233 -14.97 -17.62 -3.63
CA LEU A 233 -14.78 -16.46 -4.51
C LEU A 233 -15.75 -15.33 -4.14
N ILE A 234 -15.22 -14.13 -3.96
CA ILE A 234 -15.98 -12.89 -3.82
C ILE A 234 -15.60 -11.98 -4.98
N ALA A 235 -16.51 -11.71 -5.91
CA ALA A 235 -16.21 -10.94 -7.11
C ALA A 235 -17.13 -9.72 -7.24
N SER A 236 -16.60 -8.62 -7.79
CA SER A 236 -17.40 -7.49 -8.27
C SER A 236 -17.30 -7.36 -9.79
N SER A 237 -18.41 -7.09 -10.46
CA SER A 237 -18.45 -6.80 -11.90
C SER A 237 -19.42 -5.66 -12.20
N ASN A 238 -19.22 -4.99 -13.34
CA ASN A 238 -20.18 -4.02 -13.87
C ASN A 238 -21.25 -4.69 -14.74
N ARG A 239 -21.07 -5.97 -15.10
CA ARG A 239 -21.99 -6.73 -15.95
C ARG A 239 -22.70 -7.81 -15.14
N VAL A 240 -23.93 -8.12 -15.53
CA VAL A 240 -24.60 -9.32 -15.00
C VAL A 240 -24.04 -10.58 -15.67
N PRO A 241 -24.17 -11.77 -15.05
CA PRO A 241 -23.56 -13.00 -15.58
C PRO A 241 -24.00 -13.36 -17.00
N GLU A 242 -25.27 -13.11 -17.33
CA GLU A 242 -25.83 -13.34 -18.66
C GLU A 242 -25.21 -12.39 -19.71
N GLU A 243 -24.81 -11.17 -19.31
CA GLU A 243 -24.10 -10.21 -20.16
C GLU A 243 -22.61 -10.58 -20.32
N LEU A 244 -22.00 -11.17 -19.30
CA LEU A 244 -20.65 -11.73 -19.41
C LEU A 244 -20.61 -12.85 -20.45
N GLU A 245 -21.66 -13.67 -20.54
CA GLU A 245 -21.78 -14.69 -21.60
C GLU A 245 -21.93 -14.08 -22.99
N ARG A 246 -22.81 -13.08 -23.14
CA ARG A 246 -22.99 -12.37 -24.41
C ARG A 246 -21.71 -11.70 -24.88
N ALA A 247 -20.93 -11.14 -23.97
CA ALA A 247 -19.61 -10.54 -24.25
C ALA A 247 -18.62 -11.53 -24.88
N THR A 248 -18.74 -12.83 -24.56
CA THR A 248 -17.85 -13.89 -25.08
C THR A 248 -18.28 -14.43 -26.46
N GLY A 249 -19.39 -13.94 -27.03
CA GLY A 249 -19.81 -14.23 -28.41
C GLY A 249 -20.51 -15.58 -28.64
N SER A 250 -21.02 -16.24 -27.58
CA SER A 250 -21.73 -17.53 -27.71
C SER A 250 -23.25 -17.33 -27.76
N PHE A 251 -23.88 -17.50 -28.94
CA PHE A 251 -25.34 -17.47 -29.07
C PHE A 251 -25.95 -18.88 -28.91
N TYR A 252 -26.96 -19.02 -28.05
CA TYR A 252 -27.84 -20.19 -27.98
C TYR A 252 -29.17 -19.86 -28.67
N ALA A 253 -29.57 -20.67 -29.66
CA ALA A 253 -30.95 -20.68 -30.16
C ALA A 253 -31.76 -21.68 -29.32
N PRO A 254 -32.96 -21.33 -28.83
CA PRO A 254 -33.78 -22.28 -28.09
C PRO A 254 -34.20 -23.45 -29.01
N PRO A 255 -34.35 -24.67 -28.49
CA PRO A 255 -34.78 -25.80 -29.31
C PRO A 255 -36.21 -25.56 -29.80
N ALA A 256 -36.44 -25.85 -31.09
CA ALA A 256 -37.77 -25.80 -31.69
C ALA A 256 -38.71 -26.74 -30.93
N THR A 257 -39.84 -26.21 -30.46
CA THR A 257 -40.97 -26.98 -29.94
C THR A 257 -41.59 -27.81 -31.07
N GLY A 258 -41.05 -29.01 -31.29
CA GLY A 258 -41.54 -29.98 -32.27
C GLY A 258 -42.43 -31.04 -31.60
N GLY A 259 -43.69 -31.08 -32.04
CA GLY A 259 -44.81 -31.83 -31.47
C GLY A 259 -44.64 -33.32 -31.13
N LEU A 260 -45.47 -33.73 -30.17
CA LEU A 260 -45.67 -35.05 -29.55
C LEU A 260 -45.95 -36.24 -30.50
N LEU A 261 -45.88 -36.08 -31.83
CA LEU A 261 -46.37 -37.08 -32.78
C LEU A 261 -45.29 -38.06 -33.29
N GLY A 262 -44.00 -37.78 -33.06
CA GLY A 262 -42.89 -38.60 -33.57
C GLY A 262 -42.50 -39.80 -32.70
N GLN A 263 -42.96 -39.85 -31.45
CA GLN A 263 -42.46 -40.83 -30.47
C GLN A 263 -43.26 -42.14 -30.42
N MET A 264 -44.31 -42.28 -31.25
CA MET A 264 -45.23 -43.42 -31.20
C MET A 264 -45.01 -44.49 -32.30
N LEU A 265 -44.10 -44.28 -33.25
CA LEU A 265 -43.78 -45.27 -34.30
C LEU A 265 -42.38 -45.83 -34.08
N GLY A 266 -42.35 -46.95 -33.34
CA GLY A 266 -41.14 -47.71 -32.99
C GLY A 266 -40.43 -48.29 -34.20
N LEU A 267 -39.45 -47.55 -34.72
CA LEU A 267 -38.38 -48.08 -35.58
C LEU A 267 -37.04 -47.76 -34.94
N GLY A 268 -36.62 -48.63 -34.04
CA GLY A 268 -35.30 -48.57 -33.41
C GLY A 268 -34.19 -48.90 -34.40
N LYS A 269 -33.18 -48.03 -34.49
CA LYS A 269 -31.83 -48.39 -34.95
C LYS A 269 -30.84 -48.21 -33.79
N ARG A 270 -30.01 -49.25 -33.62
CA ARG A 270 -28.90 -49.37 -32.66
C ARG A 270 -28.13 -48.06 -32.47
N GLN A 271 -28.08 -47.60 -31.23
CA GLN A 271 -27.25 -46.48 -30.81
C GLN A 271 -25.85 -46.99 -30.51
N MET A 272 -24.89 -46.55 -31.33
CA MET A 272 -23.47 -46.59 -31.02
C MET A 272 -23.23 -45.57 -29.90
N GLN A 273 -22.56 -46.01 -28.84
CA GLN A 273 -22.28 -45.24 -27.65
C GLN A 273 -21.16 -44.24 -27.95
N GLY A 274 -21.54 -42.99 -28.20
CA GLY A 274 -20.63 -41.87 -28.40
C GLY A 274 -21.40 -40.70 -29.00
N GLU A 275 -21.33 -39.55 -28.34
CA GLU A 275 -21.90 -38.26 -28.77
C GLU A 275 -23.42 -38.10 -28.62
N LEU A 276 -23.86 -37.85 -27.38
CA LEU A 276 -25.17 -37.23 -27.13
C LEU A 276 -25.14 -36.33 -25.90
N PHE A 277 -24.32 -35.30 -25.99
CA PHE A 277 -24.62 -33.97 -25.45
C PHE A 277 -24.09 -32.99 -26.50
N GLY A 278 -24.98 -32.22 -27.14
CA GLY A 278 -24.54 -31.13 -28.00
C GLY A 278 -23.59 -30.24 -27.20
N GLN A 279 -22.45 -29.89 -27.78
CA GLN A 279 -21.40 -29.10 -27.15
C GLN A 279 -21.99 -27.84 -26.49
N THR A 280 -22.31 -27.93 -25.20
CA THR A 280 -22.51 -26.79 -24.33
C THR A 280 -21.21 -26.00 -24.35
N SER A 281 -21.26 -24.68 -24.52
CA SER A 281 -20.05 -23.87 -24.42
C SER A 281 -19.41 -24.14 -23.06
N ASP A 282 -18.09 -24.40 -23.02
CA ASP A 282 -17.34 -24.63 -21.78
C ASP A 282 -17.64 -23.52 -20.74
N PHE A 283 -18.00 -22.33 -21.22
CA PHE A 283 -18.37 -21.15 -20.43
C PHE A 283 -19.77 -21.22 -19.79
N ALA A 284 -20.79 -21.77 -20.45
CA ALA A 284 -22.11 -21.95 -19.82
C ALA A 284 -21.99 -22.86 -18.59
N ALA A 285 -21.19 -23.92 -18.70
CA ALA A 285 -20.91 -24.84 -17.60
C ALA A 285 -20.09 -24.17 -16.47
N PHE A 286 -19.28 -23.14 -16.77
CA PHE A 286 -18.64 -22.30 -15.75
C PHE A 286 -19.66 -21.44 -15.00
N LEU A 287 -20.56 -20.79 -15.72
CA LEU A 287 -21.58 -19.92 -15.13
C LEU A 287 -22.52 -20.71 -14.22
N GLU A 288 -22.85 -21.95 -14.57
CA GLU A 288 -23.61 -22.84 -13.69
C GLU A 288 -22.88 -23.13 -12.38
N VAL A 289 -21.57 -23.41 -12.44
CA VAL A 289 -20.74 -23.58 -11.24
C VAL A 289 -20.69 -22.28 -10.45
N LEU A 290 -20.48 -21.14 -11.10
CA LEU A 290 -20.46 -19.84 -10.44
C LEU A 290 -21.80 -19.56 -9.73
N LYS A 291 -22.94 -19.83 -10.40
CA LYS A 291 -24.32 -19.77 -9.87
C LYS A 291 -24.55 -20.69 -8.67
N ALA A 292 -23.95 -21.87 -8.66
CA ALA A 292 -24.02 -22.77 -7.52
C ALA A 292 -23.15 -22.31 -6.34
N ARG A 293 -21.96 -21.76 -6.62
CA ARG A 293 -20.92 -21.43 -5.61
C ARG A 293 -20.97 -20.01 -5.06
N CYS A 294 -21.59 -19.07 -5.75
CA CYS A 294 -21.66 -17.67 -5.33
C CYS A 294 -23.12 -17.22 -5.18
N ASP A 295 -23.39 -16.47 -4.11
CA ASP A 295 -24.65 -15.75 -4.00
C ASP A 295 -24.61 -14.56 -4.97
N PHE A 296 -25.56 -14.47 -5.90
CA PHE A 296 -25.61 -13.37 -6.86
C PHE A 296 -26.41 -12.21 -6.28
N TRP A 297 -25.80 -11.03 -6.32
CA TRP A 297 -26.44 -9.81 -5.88
C TRP A 297 -26.29 -8.74 -6.95
N HIS A 298 -27.41 -8.11 -7.32
CA HIS A 298 -27.43 -6.97 -8.22
C HIS A 298 -27.73 -5.71 -7.42
N MET A 299 -26.87 -4.70 -7.56
CA MET A 299 -27.08 -3.39 -6.95
C MET A 299 -27.82 -2.49 -7.93
N GLU A 300 -29.07 -2.20 -7.58
CA GLU A 300 -29.89 -1.20 -8.24
C GLU A 300 -29.54 0.18 -7.68
N GLY A 301 -29.14 1.11 -8.54
CA GLY A 301 -28.85 2.49 -8.13
C GLY A 301 -28.35 3.33 -9.29
N ALA A 302 -29.15 4.32 -9.70
CA ALA A 302 -28.77 5.26 -10.76
C ALA A 302 -27.88 6.41 -10.25
N ARG A 303 -27.77 6.57 -8.92
CA ARG A 303 -27.10 7.70 -8.28
C ARG A 303 -25.78 7.27 -7.68
N ASP A 304 -24.70 7.92 -8.11
CA ASP A 304 -23.35 7.67 -7.59
C ASP A 304 -23.26 8.16 -6.13
N TRP A 305 -22.95 7.26 -5.20
CA TRP A 305 -22.91 7.55 -3.77
C TRP A 305 -21.87 8.64 -3.40
N ARG A 306 -20.90 8.88 -4.28
CA ARG A 306 -19.89 9.94 -4.12
C ARG A 306 -20.45 11.34 -4.34
N ARG A 307 -21.64 11.47 -4.92
CA ARG A 307 -22.30 12.76 -5.20
C ARG A 307 -23.03 13.22 -3.94
N ARG A 308 -22.44 14.17 -3.21
CA ARG A 308 -23.14 14.87 -2.13
C ARG A 308 -24.18 15.79 -2.72
N GLU A 309 -25.43 15.70 -2.26
CA GLU A 309 -26.31 16.86 -2.30
C GLU A 309 -25.70 17.87 -1.32
N ASP A 310 -25.08 18.93 -1.83
CA ASP A 310 -24.86 20.14 -1.03
C ASP A 310 -26.24 20.78 -0.78
N SER A 311 -27.07 20.11 0.02
CA SER A 311 -28.37 20.57 0.51
C SER A 311 -28.28 21.07 1.95
N SER A 312 -27.09 21.47 2.42
CA SER A 312 -26.91 22.13 3.72
C SER A 312 -27.40 23.60 3.75
N THR A 313 -28.46 23.92 3.02
CA THR A 313 -29.19 25.19 3.11
C THR A 313 -30.71 25.03 3.17
N LYS A 314 -31.24 23.87 3.61
CA LYS A 314 -32.63 23.80 4.08
C LYS A 314 -32.75 22.97 5.37
N SER A 315 -33.33 23.65 6.36
CA SER A 315 -33.77 23.21 7.70
C SER A 315 -32.72 22.86 8.75
N ASP A 316 -32.23 23.89 9.44
CA ASP A 316 -32.14 23.90 10.92
C ASP A 316 -32.63 25.26 11.42
N SER A 317 -33.94 25.46 11.33
CA SER A 317 -34.64 26.55 12.00
C SER A 317 -35.24 26.02 13.30
N ALA A 318 -34.40 25.80 14.32
CA ALA A 318 -34.82 25.81 15.70
C ALA A 318 -33.59 25.99 16.62
N LEU A 319 -33.58 27.13 17.31
CA LEU A 319 -32.72 27.55 18.43
C LEU A 319 -31.64 28.56 18.05
N GLY A 320 -32.02 29.84 18.20
CA GLY A 320 -31.22 31.00 17.82
C GLY A 320 -30.19 31.42 18.85
N LEU A 321 -29.18 32.12 18.36
CA LEU A 321 -28.65 33.35 18.96
C LEU A 321 -27.79 34.08 17.92
N SER A 322 -27.91 35.40 17.96
CA SER A 322 -27.56 36.40 16.95
C SER A 322 -26.06 36.62 16.73
N SER A 323 -25.66 36.91 15.48
CA SER A 323 -24.66 37.95 15.20
C SER A 323 -24.80 38.54 13.79
N VAL A 324 -25.45 39.70 13.76
CA VAL A 324 -25.17 40.92 12.97
C VAL A 324 -24.85 40.76 11.49
N ALA A 325 -25.85 41.14 10.69
CA ALA A 325 -25.80 41.45 9.28
C ALA A 325 -24.88 42.63 8.94
N VAL A 326 -24.20 42.53 7.79
CA VAL A 326 -23.83 43.69 6.98
C VAL A 326 -24.65 43.59 5.70
N SER A 327 -25.65 44.46 5.59
CA SER A 327 -26.56 44.58 4.47
C SER A 327 -25.90 45.24 3.27
N ALA A 328 -26.14 44.69 2.08
CA ALA A 328 -26.16 45.44 0.84
C ALA A 328 -27.30 44.88 -0.02
N ASP A 329 -28.48 45.49 0.13
CA ASP A 329 -29.61 45.33 -0.77
C ASP A 329 -29.27 45.96 -2.14
N THR A 330 -29.66 45.31 -3.24
CA THR A 330 -30.65 45.85 -4.20
C THR A 330 -31.16 44.73 -5.11
N GLN A 331 -32.49 44.66 -5.22
CA GLN A 331 -33.32 43.72 -5.97
C GLN A 331 -33.23 43.88 -7.49
N SER A 332 -33.29 42.78 -8.24
CA SER A 332 -34.30 42.57 -9.30
C SER A 332 -34.27 41.10 -9.74
N GLY A 333 -35.47 40.52 -9.90
CA GLY A 333 -35.67 39.09 -10.08
C GLY A 333 -35.27 38.59 -11.47
N HIS A 334 -34.67 37.40 -11.48
CA HIS A 334 -34.79 36.47 -12.59
C HIS A 334 -35.10 35.08 -12.01
N GLU A 335 -35.99 34.41 -12.72
CA GLU A 335 -36.62 33.15 -12.42
C GLU A 335 -35.59 32.04 -12.14
N ALA A 336 -35.97 31.12 -11.26
CA ALA A 336 -35.16 29.98 -10.87
C ALA A 336 -34.87 29.06 -12.07
N GLU A 337 -33.63 29.08 -12.58
CA GLU A 337 -33.07 27.97 -13.36
C GLU A 337 -32.59 26.88 -12.39
N ASP A 338 -33.00 25.64 -12.68
CA ASP A 338 -32.54 24.41 -12.02
C ASP A 338 -31.01 24.42 -11.87
N GLY A 339 -30.53 24.55 -10.63
CA GLY A 339 -29.10 24.64 -10.36
C GLY A 339 -28.35 23.37 -10.76
N LEU A 340 -27.51 23.45 -11.79
CA LEU A 340 -26.55 22.40 -12.14
C LEU A 340 -25.68 22.07 -10.92
N GLN A 341 -25.89 20.90 -10.32
CA GLN A 341 -25.08 20.36 -9.22
C GLN A 341 -23.62 20.23 -9.71
N ARG A 342 -22.62 20.79 -9.00
CA ARG A 342 -21.20 20.71 -9.40
C ARG A 342 -20.22 20.68 -8.22
N PRO A 343 -19.01 20.10 -8.37
CA PRO A 343 -17.94 20.13 -7.36
C PRO A 343 -17.31 21.52 -7.15
N ALA A 344 -16.77 21.75 -5.95
CA ALA A 344 -16.19 23.04 -5.54
C ALA A 344 -15.00 23.56 -6.40
N ARG A 345 -14.22 22.67 -7.03
CA ARG A 345 -13.08 23.02 -7.90
C ARG A 345 -13.36 22.79 -9.38
N TYR A 346 -14.64 22.71 -9.75
CA TYR A 346 -15.11 22.61 -11.13
C TYR A 346 -15.81 23.91 -11.53
N PHE A 347 -15.30 24.58 -12.58
CA PHE A 347 -15.73 25.91 -12.99
C PHE A 347 -16.35 25.87 -14.39
N LEU A 348 -17.40 26.67 -14.60
CA LEU A 348 -17.99 26.93 -15.90
C LEU A 348 -17.45 28.26 -16.46
N PRO A 349 -17.34 28.43 -17.79
CA PRO A 349 -16.96 29.70 -18.41
C PRO A 349 -17.84 30.88 -18.00
N SER A 350 -19.10 30.63 -17.62
CA SER A 350 -20.06 31.63 -17.14
C SER A 350 -19.85 32.07 -15.69
N ASP A 351 -18.97 31.40 -14.93
CA ASP A 351 -18.67 31.81 -13.55
C ASP A 351 -17.92 33.14 -13.54
N ALA A 352 -18.24 34.00 -12.57
CA ALA A 352 -17.60 35.30 -12.40
C ALA A 352 -16.07 35.16 -12.49
N SER A 353 -15.46 35.86 -13.47
CA SER A 353 -14.02 35.82 -13.77
C SER A 353 -13.11 36.07 -12.56
N GLY A 354 -13.64 36.68 -11.50
CA GLY A 354 -12.99 36.87 -10.19
C GLY A 354 -12.73 35.60 -9.38
N SER A 355 -13.52 34.52 -9.52
CA SER A 355 -13.33 33.26 -8.76
C SER A 355 -12.24 32.40 -9.39
N TRP A 356 -12.29 32.23 -10.72
CA TRP A 356 -11.25 31.55 -11.50
C TRP A 356 -9.90 32.26 -11.39
N SER A 357 -9.89 33.59 -11.54
CA SER A 357 -8.67 34.36 -11.36
C SER A 357 -8.11 34.25 -9.93
N LYS A 358 -8.92 34.27 -8.87
CA LYS A 358 -8.40 34.01 -7.52
C LYS A 358 -7.77 32.61 -7.37
N ALA A 359 -8.24 31.61 -8.12
CA ALA A 359 -7.69 30.25 -8.10
C ALA A 359 -6.38 30.10 -8.90
N VAL A 360 -6.18 30.91 -9.96
CA VAL A 360 -5.06 30.76 -10.92
C VAL A 360 -4.00 31.89 -10.83
N THR A 361 -4.34 33.07 -10.31
CA THR A 361 -3.61 34.35 -10.61
C THR A 361 -2.60 34.79 -9.55
N ARG A 362 -1.86 33.88 -8.91
CA ARG A 362 -0.73 34.29 -8.03
C ARG A 362 0.63 33.75 -8.44
N THR A 363 0.73 33.14 -9.62
CA THR A 363 1.90 32.33 -9.98
C THR A 363 2.53 32.73 -11.31
N VAL A 364 3.86 32.78 -11.35
CA VAL A 364 4.64 33.01 -12.58
C VAL A 364 4.89 31.66 -13.25
N TRP A 365 4.28 31.41 -14.41
CA TRP A 365 4.41 30.14 -15.12
C TRP A 365 5.74 30.02 -15.86
N GLN A 366 6.35 28.84 -15.80
CA GLN A 366 7.59 28.50 -16.52
C GLN A 366 7.37 27.29 -17.43
N PRO A 367 7.97 27.25 -18.63
CA PRO A 367 7.94 26.05 -19.46
C PRO A 367 8.89 24.97 -18.91
N SER A 368 8.55 23.70 -19.13
CA SER A 368 9.40 22.54 -18.81
C SER A 368 9.26 21.46 -19.88
N ALA A 369 10.13 20.45 -19.87
CA ALA A 369 10.01 19.28 -20.73
C ALA A 369 10.34 18.01 -19.94
N LEU A 370 9.52 16.98 -20.09
CA LEU A 370 9.71 15.65 -19.51
C LEU A 370 10.16 14.67 -20.58
N VAL A 371 11.01 13.71 -20.23
CA VAL A 371 11.41 12.64 -21.15
C VAL A 371 10.64 11.38 -20.81
N VAL A 372 9.80 10.94 -21.73
CA VAL A 372 9.00 9.70 -21.62
C VAL A 372 9.48 8.75 -22.70
N TYR A 373 10.11 7.64 -22.29
CA TYR A 373 10.67 6.64 -23.21
C TYR A 373 11.52 7.22 -24.36
N GLY A 374 12.34 8.23 -24.07
CA GLY A 374 13.21 8.90 -25.04
C GLY A 374 12.56 10.05 -25.82
N ARG A 375 11.23 10.23 -25.74
CA ARG A 375 10.50 11.35 -26.34
C ARG A 375 10.36 12.52 -25.37
N LYS A 376 10.62 13.75 -25.83
CA LYS A 376 10.42 14.97 -25.04
C LYS A 376 8.96 15.42 -25.10
N VAL A 377 8.27 15.37 -23.97
CA VAL A 377 6.92 15.90 -23.74
C VAL A 377 7.05 17.32 -23.19
N ALA A 378 6.65 18.32 -23.97
CA ALA A 378 6.70 19.71 -23.57
C ALA A 378 5.54 20.04 -22.60
N VAL A 379 5.86 20.69 -21.49
CA VAL A 379 4.91 21.20 -20.49
C VAL A 379 4.96 22.73 -20.57
N PRO A 380 3.99 23.37 -21.24
CA PRO A 380 4.10 24.78 -21.61
C PRO A 380 4.07 25.72 -20.39
N ARG A 381 3.30 25.38 -19.35
CA ARG A 381 3.08 26.20 -18.16
C ARG A 381 3.13 25.33 -16.91
N GLN A 382 4.17 25.48 -16.10
CA GLN A 382 4.28 24.85 -14.79
C GLN A 382 4.90 25.78 -13.74
N HIS A 383 4.58 25.54 -12.48
CA HIS A 383 5.22 26.18 -11.35
C HIS A 383 5.04 25.32 -10.09
N ASP A 384 6.13 25.04 -9.37
CA ASP A 384 6.11 24.37 -8.06
C ASP A 384 5.23 23.10 -8.00
N GLY A 385 5.42 22.18 -8.95
CA GLY A 385 4.65 20.93 -9.00
C GLY A 385 3.19 21.06 -9.45
N VAL A 386 2.76 22.26 -9.87
CA VAL A 386 1.47 22.53 -10.52
C VAL A 386 1.68 22.72 -12.02
N SER A 387 0.83 22.10 -12.84
CA SER A 387 0.84 22.31 -14.29
C SER A 387 -0.48 22.88 -14.78
N LEU A 388 -0.41 23.80 -15.75
CA LEU A 388 -1.53 24.48 -16.37
C LEU A 388 -1.58 24.11 -17.86
N TRP A 389 -2.74 23.67 -18.33
CA TRP A 389 -2.92 23.16 -19.68
C TRP A 389 -4.20 23.69 -20.32
N ASN A 390 -4.15 23.94 -21.63
CA ASN A 390 -5.36 24.00 -22.43
C ASN A 390 -5.80 22.57 -22.77
N PHE A 391 -7.10 22.32 -22.85
CA PHE A 391 -7.62 21.00 -23.19
C PHE A 391 -7.01 20.42 -24.47
N ALA A 392 -6.95 21.22 -25.55
CA ALA A 392 -6.39 20.79 -26.83
C ALA A 392 -4.91 20.37 -26.75
N GLU A 393 -4.13 20.95 -25.83
CA GLU A 393 -2.72 20.62 -25.64
C GLU A 393 -2.57 19.28 -24.91
N ILE A 394 -3.34 19.07 -23.84
CA ILE A 394 -3.22 17.87 -22.98
C ILE A 394 -3.84 16.62 -23.62
N VAL A 395 -4.81 16.73 -24.54
CA VAL A 395 -5.38 15.57 -25.25
C VAL A 395 -4.81 15.36 -26.65
N SER A 396 -3.70 16.05 -26.97
CA SER A 396 -2.95 15.88 -28.21
C SER A 396 -2.33 14.48 -28.31
N SER A 397 -1.24 14.29 -29.05
CA SER A 397 -0.61 12.97 -29.30
C SER A 397 0.05 12.32 -28.06
N PHE A 398 -0.54 12.47 -26.87
CA PHE A 398 -0.14 11.82 -25.63
C PHE A 398 -0.86 10.48 -25.45
N GLY A 399 -0.08 9.47 -25.06
CA GLY A 399 -0.53 8.14 -24.70
C GLY A 399 -0.57 7.91 -23.19
N PRO A 400 -1.01 6.72 -22.74
CA PRO A 400 -1.15 6.39 -21.32
C PRO A 400 0.13 6.59 -20.50
N ALA A 401 1.29 6.22 -21.05
CA ALA A 401 2.59 6.38 -20.41
C ALA A 401 2.94 7.85 -20.12
N ASP A 402 2.54 8.76 -21.00
CA ASP A 402 2.80 10.19 -20.82
C ASP A 402 1.97 10.74 -19.68
N TYR A 403 0.69 10.37 -19.62
CA TYR A 403 -0.19 10.79 -18.53
C TYR A 403 0.26 10.28 -17.17
N ILE A 404 0.70 9.03 -17.07
CA ILE A 404 1.26 8.48 -15.83
C ILE A 404 2.55 9.22 -15.43
N THR A 405 3.41 9.53 -16.40
CA THR A 405 4.66 10.26 -16.13
C THR A 405 4.38 11.71 -15.71
N LEU A 406 3.42 12.37 -16.35
CA LEU A 406 2.94 13.70 -15.96
C LEU A 406 2.36 13.67 -14.54
N ALA A 407 1.48 12.73 -14.24
CA ALA A 407 0.85 12.56 -12.94
C ALA A 407 1.87 12.26 -11.82
N SER A 408 2.97 11.58 -12.15
CA SER A 408 4.06 11.29 -11.21
C SER A 408 4.94 12.49 -10.90
N ASN A 409 5.01 13.48 -11.80
CA ASN A 409 5.88 14.65 -11.69
C ASN A 409 5.14 15.90 -11.19
N TYR A 410 3.82 15.97 -11.38
CA TYR A 410 2.98 17.10 -10.94
C TYR A 410 1.90 16.62 -9.98
N HIS A 411 1.77 17.29 -8.83
CA HIS A 411 0.76 16.95 -7.84
C HIS A 411 -0.59 17.64 -8.11
N THR A 412 -0.62 18.72 -8.89
CA THR A 412 -1.84 19.46 -9.23
C THR A 412 -1.90 19.78 -10.72
N PHE A 413 -3.06 19.55 -11.32
CA PHE A 413 -3.36 19.88 -12.70
C PHE A 413 -4.48 20.92 -12.77
N ILE A 414 -4.24 21.95 -13.58
CA ILE A 414 -5.24 22.95 -13.94
C ILE A 414 -5.49 22.78 -15.44
N ILE A 415 -6.73 22.47 -15.82
CA ILE A 415 -7.11 22.29 -17.23
C ILE A 415 -8.17 23.33 -17.59
N GLU A 416 -7.86 24.12 -18.61
CA GLU A 416 -8.69 25.21 -19.14
C GLU A 416 -9.35 24.82 -20.45
N GLN A 417 -10.49 25.47 -20.73
CA GLN A 417 -11.20 25.40 -22.01
C GLN A 417 -11.57 23.97 -22.44
N VAL A 418 -12.08 23.16 -21.51
CA VAL A 418 -12.59 21.82 -21.87
C VAL A 418 -13.93 21.97 -22.60
N PRO A 419 -14.02 21.62 -23.90
CA PRO A 419 -15.24 21.74 -24.66
C PRO A 419 -16.21 20.62 -24.32
N VAL A 420 -17.47 20.76 -24.74
CA VAL A 420 -18.40 19.63 -24.75
C VAL A 420 -17.91 18.57 -25.74
N LEU A 421 -17.65 17.35 -25.24
CA LEU A 421 -17.07 16.27 -26.04
C LEU A 421 -18.18 15.56 -26.83
N THR A 422 -18.40 16.00 -28.07
CA THR A 422 -19.38 15.42 -28.99
C THR A 422 -18.85 14.16 -29.68
N MET A 423 -19.71 13.42 -30.40
CA MET A 423 -19.33 12.15 -31.05
C MET A 423 -18.19 12.28 -32.07
N SER A 424 -17.98 13.46 -32.64
CA SER A 424 -16.85 13.73 -33.55
C SER A 424 -15.50 13.81 -32.81
N MET A 425 -15.49 14.01 -31.49
CA MET A 425 -14.30 14.14 -30.64
C MET A 425 -14.04 12.88 -29.80
N LYS A 426 -14.37 11.70 -30.35
CA LYS A 426 -14.32 10.42 -29.62
C LYS A 426 -12.89 10.05 -29.18
N ASN A 427 -11.90 10.38 -30.00
CA ASN A 427 -10.49 10.09 -29.72
C ASN A 427 -9.95 10.96 -28.57
N GLU A 428 -10.29 12.25 -28.58
CA GLU A 428 -9.97 13.22 -27.53
C GLU A 428 -10.64 12.84 -26.21
N ALA A 429 -11.91 12.42 -26.26
CA ALA A 429 -12.61 11.93 -25.08
C ALA A 429 -11.94 10.68 -24.47
N ARG A 430 -11.51 9.72 -25.29
CA ARG A 430 -10.80 8.52 -24.81
C ARG A 430 -9.46 8.86 -24.15
N ARG A 431 -8.70 9.80 -24.75
CA ARG A 431 -7.45 10.31 -24.18
C ARG A 431 -7.69 11.05 -22.87
N PHE A 432 -8.74 11.86 -22.79
CA PHE A 432 -9.11 12.57 -21.56
C PHE A 432 -9.50 11.61 -20.44
N ILE A 433 -10.27 10.55 -20.73
CA ILE A 433 -10.60 9.50 -19.75
C ILE A 433 -9.31 8.82 -19.25
N THR A 434 -8.38 8.51 -20.15
CA THR A 434 -7.10 7.91 -19.79
C THR A 434 -6.27 8.83 -18.89
N LEU A 435 -6.25 10.14 -19.17
CA LEU A 435 -5.63 11.14 -18.31
C LEU A 435 -6.28 11.16 -16.93
N LEU A 436 -7.61 11.28 -16.85
CA LEU A 436 -8.35 11.29 -15.59
C LEU A 436 -8.08 10.03 -14.77
N ASP A 437 -7.90 8.90 -15.45
CA ASP A 437 -7.59 7.63 -14.81
C ASP A 437 -6.18 7.65 -14.18
N ALA A 438 -5.18 8.11 -14.93
CA ALA A 438 -3.81 8.26 -14.43
C ALA A 438 -3.71 9.26 -13.26
N LEU A 439 -4.39 10.41 -13.36
CA LEU A 439 -4.43 11.43 -12.30
C LEU A 439 -5.07 10.90 -11.02
N TYR A 440 -6.19 10.19 -11.16
CA TYR A 440 -6.92 9.63 -10.03
C TYR A 440 -6.10 8.57 -9.28
N GLU A 441 -5.46 7.66 -10.03
CA GLU A 441 -4.60 6.61 -9.48
C GLU A 441 -3.37 7.19 -8.77
N SER A 442 -2.81 8.27 -9.31
CA SER A 442 -1.65 8.97 -8.76
C SER A 442 -2.02 9.98 -7.65
N ARG A 443 -3.32 10.09 -7.32
CA ARG A 443 -3.86 11.00 -6.29
C ARG A 443 -3.59 12.49 -6.56
N CYS A 444 -3.53 12.90 -7.82
CA CYS A 444 -3.32 14.30 -8.20
C CYS A 444 -4.58 15.15 -7.90
N LYS A 445 -4.37 16.44 -7.58
CA LYS A 445 -5.44 17.43 -7.46
C LYS A 445 -5.84 17.95 -8.84
N LEU A 446 -7.13 18.13 -9.10
CA LEU A 446 -7.64 18.58 -10.39
C LEU A 446 -8.51 19.83 -10.24
N ILE A 447 -8.11 20.91 -10.90
CA ILE A 447 -8.91 22.12 -11.10
C ILE A 447 -9.31 22.15 -12.58
N LEU A 448 -10.60 22.19 -12.85
CA LEU A 448 -11.11 22.08 -14.22
C LEU A 448 -12.02 23.26 -14.55
N GLN A 449 -11.84 23.84 -15.74
CA GLN A 449 -12.79 24.74 -16.38
C GLN A 449 -13.36 24.10 -17.65
N ALA A 450 -14.68 23.92 -17.70
CA ALA A 450 -15.35 23.21 -18.80
C ALA A 450 -16.67 23.85 -19.21
N GLU A 451 -17.03 23.75 -20.49
CA GLU A 451 -18.24 24.37 -21.07
C GLU A 451 -19.56 23.83 -20.50
N ALA A 452 -19.58 22.59 -20.00
CA ALA A 452 -20.74 21.95 -19.40
C ALA A 452 -20.41 21.36 -18.02
N GLY A 453 -21.43 21.05 -17.23
CA GLY A 453 -21.27 20.32 -15.97
C GLY A 453 -20.69 18.91 -16.18
N PRO A 454 -20.13 18.27 -15.13
CA PRO A 454 -19.47 16.96 -15.26
C PRO A 454 -20.34 15.85 -15.86
N ASP A 455 -21.67 15.95 -15.69
CA ASP A 455 -22.66 14.95 -16.13
C ASP A 455 -23.04 15.04 -17.60
N ASP A 456 -22.84 16.21 -18.21
CA ASP A 456 -23.18 16.51 -19.60
C ASP A 456 -21.93 16.77 -20.47
N LEU A 457 -20.74 16.65 -19.89
CA LEU A 457 -19.46 16.88 -20.58
C LEU A 457 -19.20 15.85 -21.68
N PHE A 458 -19.57 14.58 -21.45
CA PHE A 458 -19.32 13.47 -22.38
C PHE A 458 -20.58 13.14 -23.20
N PHE A 459 -20.52 13.42 -24.49
CA PHE A 459 -21.47 13.01 -25.54
C PHE A 459 -22.96 13.33 -25.32
N PRO A 460 -23.33 14.58 -25.00
CA PRO A 460 -24.73 14.95 -24.74
C PRO A 460 -25.66 14.76 -25.95
N ASP A 461 -25.13 14.79 -27.19
CA ASP A 461 -25.92 14.62 -28.42
C ASP A 461 -26.55 13.23 -28.55
N THR A 462 -25.92 12.21 -27.98
CA THR A 462 -26.45 10.84 -27.97
C THR A 462 -27.72 10.74 -27.11
N ARG A 463 -27.78 11.49 -26.00
CA ARG A 463 -28.97 11.58 -25.14
C ARG A 463 -30.10 12.35 -25.82
N ARG A 464 -29.79 13.44 -26.53
CA ARG A 464 -30.79 14.25 -27.28
C ARG A 464 -31.41 13.51 -28.46
N ARG A 465 -30.66 12.62 -29.13
CA ARG A 465 -31.22 11.77 -30.21
C ARG A 465 -32.14 10.67 -29.68
N ALA A 466 -31.85 10.11 -28.50
CA ALA A 466 -32.68 9.07 -27.88
C ALA A 466 -34.05 9.58 -27.38
N SER A 467 -34.16 10.87 -27.00
CA SER A 467 -35.44 11.46 -26.59
C SER A 467 -36.31 11.93 -27.76
N GLY A 468 -35.76 12.04 -28.98
CA GLY A 468 -36.46 12.51 -30.17
C GLY A 468 -37.33 11.47 -30.90
N THR A 469 -37.34 10.21 -30.46
CA THR A 469 -38.00 9.09 -31.17
C THR A 469 -39.28 8.60 -30.50
N SER A 470 -40.09 9.50 -29.95
CA SER A 470 -41.52 9.24 -29.65
C SER A 470 -42.39 10.09 -30.57
N GLY A 471 -42.58 9.62 -31.79
CA GLY A 471 -43.35 10.31 -32.83
C GLY A 471 -43.61 9.44 -34.06
N ASN A 472 -44.51 8.47 -33.91
CA ASN A 472 -45.36 7.82 -34.91
C ASN A 472 -44.80 7.41 -36.30
N GLY A 473 -44.62 6.09 -36.49
CA GLY A 473 -45.12 5.34 -37.66
C GLY A 473 -44.52 5.58 -39.06
N LYS A 474 -43.45 4.84 -39.40
CA LYS A 474 -43.30 3.94 -40.57
C LYS A 474 -41.83 3.50 -40.67
N GLN A 475 -41.62 2.19 -40.77
CA GLN A 475 -40.33 1.59 -41.07
C GLN A 475 -39.96 1.93 -42.51
N ASP A 476 -39.01 2.84 -42.69
CA ASP A 476 -38.18 2.87 -43.89
C ASP A 476 -36.73 2.64 -43.44
N GLU A 477 -36.16 1.54 -43.95
CA GLU A 477 -34.74 1.24 -43.91
C GLU A 477 -33.95 2.40 -44.52
N VAL A 478 -33.14 3.09 -43.71
CA VAL A 478 -32.06 3.93 -44.23
C VAL A 478 -30.73 3.27 -43.85
N VAL A 479 -30.15 2.65 -44.86
CA VAL A 479 -28.80 2.13 -44.94
C VAL A 479 -27.80 3.21 -44.49
N VAL A 480 -27.06 2.97 -43.40
CA VAL A 480 -25.86 3.75 -43.07
C VAL A 480 -24.64 2.95 -43.52
N ASN A 481 -24.23 3.24 -44.74
CA ASN A 481 -22.95 2.88 -45.30
C ASN A 481 -21.91 3.85 -44.69
N ASP A 482 -20.98 3.37 -43.87
CA ASP A 482 -19.80 4.17 -43.51
C ASP A 482 -18.55 3.29 -43.48
N ALA A 483 -17.68 3.50 -44.47
CA ALA A 483 -16.46 2.75 -44.72
C ALA A 483 -15.39 2.92 -43.60
N THR A 484 -15.66 3.79 -42.63
CA THR A 484 -14.89 4.02 -41.40
C THR A 484 -15.03 2.89 -40.37
N TYR A 485 -16.10 2.09 -40.44
CA TYR A 485 -16.37 0.98 -39.51
C TYR A 485 -15.43 -0.20 -39.69
N SER A 486 -14.94 -0.42 -40.92
CA SER A 486 -13.96 -1.46 -41.26
C SER A 486 -12.54 -1.13 -40.80
N GLU A 487 -12.13 0.14 -40.79
CA GLU A 487 -10.79 0.55 -40.34
C GLU A 487 -10.67 0.56 -38.80
N THR A 488 -11.73 0.95 -38.09
CA THR A 488 -11.77 0.89 -36.61
C THR A 488 -11.75 -0.55 -36.11
N ILE A 489 -12.35 -1.50 -36.85
CA ILE A 489 -12.29 -2.92 -36.50
C ILE A 489 -10.88 -3.48 -36.72
N ALA A 490 -10.14 -3.03 -37.73
CA ALA A 490 -8.75 -3.45 -37.97
C ALA A 490 -7.78 -2.89 -36.90
N GLU A 491 -7.94 -1.63 -36.47
CA GLU A 491 -7.12 -1.03 -35.39
C GLU A 491 -7.41 -1.66 -34.02
N VAL A 492 -8.69 -1.93 -33.72
CA VAL A 492 -9.09 -2.58 -32.45
C VAL A 492 -8.60 -4.04 -32.40
N PHE A 493 -8.55 -4.73 -33.54
CA PHE A 493 -7.99 -6.08 -33.62
C PHE A 493 -6.45 -6.09 -33.49
N GLN A 494 -5.74 -5.04 -33.94
CA GLN A 494 -4.29 -4.91 -33.71
C GLN A 494 -3.95 -4.54 -32.26
N ASP A 495 -4.72 -3.65 -31.62
CA ASP A 495 -4.52 -3.21 -30.23
C ASP A 495 -4.80 -4.32 -29.20
N GLN A 496 -5.74 -5.23 -29.50
CA GLN A 496 -6.07 -6.34 -28.61
C GLN A 496 -5.07 -7.50 -28.66
N VAL A 497 -4.33 -7.69 -29.75
CA VAL A 497 -3.54 -8.91 -29.99
C VAL A 497 -2.03 -8.69 -29.77
N SER A 498 -1.55 -7.49 -29.44
CA SER A 498 -0.12 -7.24 -29.22
C SER A 498 0.21 -6.16 -28.18
N PRO A 499 0.26 -6.49 -26.87
CA PRO A 499 0.81 -5.58 -25.86
C PRO A 499 2.35 -5.71 -25.88
N PHE A 500 3.04 -4.59 -26.15
CA PHE A 500 4.50 -4.41 -26.25
C PHE A 500 5.16 -4.68 -27.62
N ARG A 501 5.34 -3.59 -28.39
CA ARG A 501 6.57 -3.36 -29.17
C ARG A 501 7.23 -2.05 -28.73
N PRO A 502 8.53 -2.02 -28.44
CA PRO A 502 9.29 -0.77 -28.43
C PRO A 502 9.33 -0.28 -29.88
N ASN A 503 8.85 0.94 -30.16
CA ASN A 503 9.05 1.54 -31.47
C ASN A 503 10.55 1.83 -31.64
N ILE A 504 11.23 0.93 -32.35
CA ILE A 504 12.53 1.20 -32.95
C ILE A 504 12.28 2.07 -34.19
N SER A 505 13.11 3.11 -34.25
CA SER A 505 13.26 4.24 -35.14
C SER A 505 13.23 4.01 -36.66
N ASP A 506 12.99 5.14 -37.34
CA ASP A 506 13.49 5.57 -38.66
C ASP A 506 12.84 5.03 -39.94
N TYR A 507 12.04 5.89 -40.59
CA TYR A 507 11.89 5.91 -42.05
C TYR A 507 12.53 7.18 -42.61
N ALA A 508 13.85 7.13 -42.74
CA ALA A 508 14.58 7.89 -43.72
C ALA A 508 15.58 6.93 -44.38
N ASP A 509 15.10 6.14 -45.34
CA ASP A 509 15.83 5.71 -46.55
C ASP A 509 14.93 4.86 -47.48
N PRO A 510 15.11 4.92 -48.81
CA PRO A 510 14.20 4.34 -49.81
C PRO A 510 14.44 2.82 -50.06
N PRO A 511 13.51 2.11 -50.74
CA PRO A 511 13.42 0.66 -50.63
C PRO A 511 14.41 -0.08 -51.53
N ILE A 512 15.11 -1.06 -50.96
CA ILE A 512 15.77 -2.16 -51.70
C ILE A 512 14.92 -3.43 -51.52
N ASN A 513 14.39 -3.89 -52.65
CA ASN A 513 13.74 -5.17 -52.93
C ASN A 513 13.82 -6.27 -51.84
N SER A 514 12.68 -6.59 -51.23
CA SER A 514 12.31 -7.98 -50.96
C SER A 514 10.79 -8.12 -51.00
N LYS A 515 10.29 -8.99 -51.89
CA LYS A 515 8.88 -9.38 -51.97
C LYS A 515 8.56 -10.23 -50.75
N TYR A 516 7.72 -9.72 -49.86
CA TYR A 516 7.03 -10.51 -48.86
C TYR A 516 5.61 -10.81 -49.38
N ASP A 517 5.28 -12.09 -49.49
CA ASP A 517 3.99 -12.59 -49.98
C ASP A 517 3.19 -13.11 -48.77
N PRO A 518 2.06 -12.48 -48.39
CA PRO A 518 1.34 -12.77 -47.15
C PRO A 518 0.53 -14.09 -47.16
N ASP A 519 0.55 -14.85 -48.26
CA ASP A 519 -0.28 -16.05 -48.41
C ASP A 519 0.41 -17.38 -47.98
N GLN A 520 1.66 -17.36 -47.49
CA GLN A 520 2.42 -18.59 -47.21
C GLN A 520 2.20 -19.26 -45.84
N ASP A 521 1.45 -18.67 -44.90
CA ASP A 521 1.24 -19.26 -43.56
C ASP A 521 -0.11 -20.00 -43.39
N SER A 522 -0.74 -20.44 -44.47
CA SER A 522 -2.03 -21.16 -44.45
C SER A 522 -1.88 -22.70 -44.43
N ASP A 523 -1.09 -23.26 -43.50
CA ASP A 523 -0.85 -24.71 -43.41
C ASP A 523 -1.77 -25.43 -42.39
N PHE A 524 -3.08 -25.20 -42.50
CA PHE A 524 -4.12 -26.07 -41.94
C PHE A 524 -4.96 -26.63 -43.09
N THR A 525 -4.45 -27.65 -43.77
CA THR A 525 -5.21 -28.42 -44.76
C THR A 525 -5.99 -29.55 -44.08
N GLY A 526 -7.32 -29.53 -44.23
CA GLY A 526 -8.15 -30.72 -44.03
C GLY A 526 -9.48 -30.54 -43.28
N MET A 527 -10.41 -29.73 -43.77
CA MET A 527 -11.86 -30.00 -43.70
C MET A 527 -12.65 -28.97 -44.52
N GLU A 528 -13.53 -29.43 -45.40
CA GLU A 528 -14.35 -28.58 -46.27
C GLU A 528 -15.30 -27.64 -45.50
N PRO A 529 -15.57 -26.41 -45.98
CA PRO A 529 -16.42 -25.47 -45.27
C PRO A 529 -17.90 -25.64 -45.66
N ALA A 530 -18.71 -26.14 -44.72
CA ALA A 530 -20.14 -25.91 -44.76
C ALA A 530 -20.42 -24.41 -44.52
N LYS A 531 -20.99 -23.74 -45.52
CA LYS A 531 -21.40 -22.32 -45.49
C LYS A 531 -22.36 -22.04 -44.32
N LYS A 532 -21.86 -21.50 -43.21
CA LYS A 532 -22.67 -20.72 -42.26
C LYS A 532 -22.54 -19.24 -42.63
N LYS A 533 -23.63 -18.65 -43.15
CA LYS A 533 -23.76 -17.19 -43.24
C LYS A 533 -23.67 -16.63 -41.82
N VAL A 534 -22.74 -15.72 -41.59
CA VAL A 534 -22.69 -14.90 -40.37
C VAL A 534 -23.86 -13.93 -40.44
N ASP A 535 -24.71 -13.95 -39.42
CA ASP A 535 -25.85 -13.04 -39.30
C ASP A 535 -25.39 -11.72 -38.67
N PHE A 536 -25.38 -10.65 -39.47
CA PHE A 536 -24.99 -9.29 -39.04
C PHE A 536 -26.13 -8.53 -38.35
N GLY A 537 -27.28 -9.17 -38.12
CA GLY A 537 -28.46 -8.56 -37.53
C GLY A 537 -28.37 -8.26 -36.02
N ASN A 538 -27.28 -8.60 -35.34
CA ASN A 538 -27.15 -8.36 -33.89
C ASN A 538 -25.81 -7.68 -33.53
N THR A 539 -25.77 -6.36 -33.78
CA THR A 539 -24.65 -5.45 -33.48
C THR A 539 -24.48 -5.11 -31.99
N SER A 540 -25.36 -5.63 -31.11
CA SER A 540 -25.24 -5.45 -29.65
C SER A 540 -24.01 -6.14 -29.04
N ALA A 541 -23.45 -7.14 -29.72
CA ALA A 541 -22.24 -7.85 -29.27
C ALA A 541 -20.95 -7.04 -29.48
N PHE A 542 -20.97 -5.96 -30.27
CA PHE A 542 -19.76 -5.25 -30.70
C PHE A 542 -19.80 -3.71 -30.54
N THR A 543 -20.87 -3.10 -30.00
CA THR A 543 -20.97 -1.63 -29.96
C THR A 543 -21.62 -1.05 -28.69
N GLY A 544 -20.94 -0.10 -28.02
CA GLY A 544 -21.54 0.97 -27.19
C GLY A 544 -21.52 0.85 -25.66
N GLU A 545 -21.62 -0.34 -25.06
CA GLU A 545 -21.80 -0.47 -23.61
C GLU A 545 -20.52 -0.19 -22.80
N ASP A 546 -19.36 -0.67 -23.25
CA ASP A 546 -18.08 -0.43 -22.57
C ASP A 546 -17.67 1.04 -22.55
N GLU A 547 -17.98 1.75 -23.63
CA GLU A 547 -17.76 3.19 -23.73
C GLU A 547 -18.66 3.94 -22.75
N ARG A 548 -19.92 3.54 -22.61
CA ARG A 548 -20.86 4.12 -21.63
C ARG A 548 -20.35 3.95 -20.19
N PHE A 549 -19.75 2.82 -19.85
CA PHE A 549 -19.17 2.60 -18.52
C PHE A 549 -17.90 3.43 -18.29
N ALA A 550 -17.05 3.58 -19.30
CA ALA A 550 -15.87 4.44 -19.24
C ALA A 550 -16.27 5.91 -19.00
N TYR A 551 -17.33 6.39 -19.67
CA TYR A 551 -17.84 7.75 -19.48
C TYR A 551 -18.42 7.98 -18.08
N LYS A 552 -19.30 7.07 -17.61
CA LYS A 552 -19.85 7.16 -16.24
C LYS A 552 -18.75 7.16 -15.18
N ARG A 553 -17.69 6.38 -15.39
CA ARG A 553 -16.51 6.32 -14.52
C ARG A 553 -15.72 7.62 -14.53
N ALA A 554 -15.44 8.18 -15.71
CA ALA A 554 -14.73 9.45 -15.83
C ALA A 554 -15.49 10.59 -15.16
N THR A 555 -16.80 10.68 -15.35
CA THR A 555 -17.66 11.63 -14.64
C THR A 555 -17.58 11.44 -13.12
N SER A 556 -17.65 10.21 -12.62
CA SER A 556 -17.48 9.91 -11.19
C SER A 556 -16.13 10.39 -10.64
N ARG A 557 -15.03 10.18 -11.38
CA ARG A 557 -13.68 10.64 -11.00
C ARG A 557 -13.57 12.16 -11.01
N LEU A 558 -14.18 12.85 -11.98
CA LEU A 558 -14.24 14.32 -12.01
C LEU A 558 -14.92 14.87 -10.75
N TRP A 559 -16.05 14.27 -10.37
CA TRP A 559 -16.76 14.63 -9.14
C TRP A 559 -15.89 14.51 -7.89
N GLN A 560 -15.10 13.43 -7.79
CA GLN A 560 -14.25 13.18 -6.64
C GLN A 560 -12.99 14.05 -6.63
N MET A 561 -12.25 14.12 -7.73
CA MET A 561 -10.98 14.86 -7.79
C MET A 561 -11.17 16.36 -7.66
N CYS A 562 -12.31 16.91 -8.12
CA CYS A 562 -12.64 18.33 -7.99
C CYS A 562 -13.42 18.66 -6.70
N SER A 563 -13.58 17.69 -5.78
CA SER A 563 -14.24 17.91 -4.49
C SER A 563 -13.34 18.67 -3.50
N SER A 564 -13.95 19.36 -2.54
CA SER A 564 -13.23 20.06 -1.47
C SER A 564 -12.42 19.11 -0.58
N GLU A 565 -12.96 17.92 -0.29
CA GLU A 565 -12.29 16.89 0.53
C GLU A 565 -11.02 16.33 -0.11
N TRP A 566 -11.03 16.15 -1.44
CA TRP A 566 -9.84 15.71 -2.16
C TRP A 566 -8.71 16.74 -2.10
N HIS A 567 -9.07 18.03 -2.14
CA HIS A 567 -8.12 19.13 -2.11
C HIS A 567 -7.60 19.49 -0.70
N SER A 568 -8.38 19.19 0.35
CA SER A 568 -8.10 19.64 1.72
C SER A 568 -6.94 18.92 2.41
N ARG A 569 -6.45 17.76 1.95
CA ARG A 569 -5.46 16.96 2.70
C ARG A 569 -4.17 17.72 3.06
N THR A 570 -3.63 18.54 2.16
CA THR A 570 -2.44 19.38 2.46
C THR A 570 -2.78 20.54 3.39
N GLU A 571 -3.99 21.07 3.31
CA GLU A 571 -4.50 22.11 4.22
C GLU A 571 -4.71 21.51 5.61
N THR A 572 -5.22 20.28 5.72
CA THR A 572 -5.41 19.54 6.98
C THR A 572 -4.09 19.28 7.70
N LEU A 573 -3.03 18.84 7.00
CA LEU A 573 -1.73 18.57 7.62
C LEU A 573 -1.03 19.82 8.19
N ASN A 574 -1.35 21.00 7.65
CA ASN A 574 -0.82 22.27 8.14
C ASN A 574 -1.81 23.06 9.01
N ASN A 575 -3.06 22.58 9.13
CA ASN A 575 -4.07 23.24 9.94
C ASN A 575 -3.81 22.93 11.42
N LEU A 576 -3.34 23.93 12.15
CA LEU A 576 -3.11 23.80 13.58
C LEU A 576 -4.41 23.76 14.39
N SER A 577 -5.52 24.25 13.85
CA SER A 577 -6.78 24.43 14.57
C SER A 577 -7.78 23.28 14.41
N LEU A 578 -7.30 22.07 14.13
CA LEU A 578 -8.16 20.87 14.04
C LEU A 578 -8.86 20.58 15.38
N THR A 579 -10.13 20.21 15.29
CA THR A 579 -10.93 19.68 16.41
C THR A 579 -10.47 18.27 16.79
N GLU A 580 -10.89 17.77 17.95
CA GLU A 580 -10.49 16.44 18.43
C GLU A 580 -10.95 15.31 17.51
N ASP A 581 -12.19 15.39 17.00
CA ASP A 581 -12.71 14.40 16.06
C ASP A 581 -11.96 14.45 14.72
N GLN A 582 -11.59 15.65 14.26
CA GLN A 582 -10.75 15.81 13.08
C GLN A 582 -9.33 15.28 13.29
N CYS A 583 -8.73 15.48 14.48
CA CYS A 583 -7.44 14.91 14.83
C CYS A 583 -7.48 13.37 14.81
N ASN A 584 -8.51 12.77 15.41
CA ASN A 584 -8.66 11.31 15.46
C ASN A 584 -8.91 10.70 14.08
N THR A 585 -9.64 11.41 13.22
CA THR A 585 -9.90 10.99 11.84
C THR A 585 -8.68 11.15 10.95
N ALA A 586 -7.94 12.26 11.09
CA ALA A 586 -6.76 12.56 10.29
C ALA A 586 -5.56 11.69 10.68
N PHE A 587 -5.40 11.38 11.97
CA PHE A 587 -4.25 10.65 12.51
C PHE A 587 -4.68 9.46 13.39
N PRO A 588 -5.23 8.38 12.81
CA PRO A 588 -5.72 7.25 13.58
C PRO A 588 -4.63 6.62 14.47
N GLY A 589 -4.95 6.46 15.76
CA GLY A 589 -4.04 5.85 16.72
C GLY A 589 -2.87 6.75 17.15
N LEU A 590 -2.84 8.03 16.77
CA LEU A 590 -1.82 9.00 17.18
C LEU A 590 -1.64 9.06 18.72
N THR A 591 -2.74 8.97 19.48
CA THR A 591 -2.77 9.14 20.94
C THR A 591 -2.58 7.84 21.73
N THR A 592 -2.37 6.69 21.08
CA THR A 592 -2.33 5.36 21.72
C THR A 592 -1.39 5.33 22.94
N GLN A 593 -0.22 5.94 22.83
CA GLN A 593 0.75 5.98 23.93
C GLN A 593 0.25 6.78 25.15
N ILE A 594 -0.56 7.82 24.94
CA ILE A 594 -1.22 8.58 26.01
C ILE A 594 -2.29 7.70 26.65
N ASP A 595 -3.12 7.07 25.84
CA ASP A 595 -4.25 6.23 26.28
C ASP A 595 -3.77 5.06 27.16
N GLU A 596 -2.65 4.43 26.82
CA GLU A 596 -2.00 3.39 27.63
C GLU A 596 -1.57 3.87 29.02
N VAL A 597 -1.13 5.12 29.15
CA VAL A 597 -0.71 5.69 30.45
C VAL A 597 -1.94 6.13 31.23
N VAL A 598 -2.93 6.72 30.57
CA VAL A 598 -4.23 7.10 31.14
C VAL A 598 -4.96 5.88 31.70
N ALA A 599 -4.88 4.72 31.04
CA ALA A 599 -5.48 3.47 31.48
C ALA A 599 -4.91 2.94 32.81
N GLN A 600 -3.74 3.41 33.25
CA GLN A 600 -3.14 3.04 34.54
C GLN A 600 -3.78 3.76 35.73
N GLY A 601 -4.68 4.72 35.49
CA GLY A 601 -5.43 5.44 36.52
C GLY A 601 -4.72 6.68 37.06
N PRO A 602 -5.33 7.35 38.05
CA PRO A 602 -4.84 8.60 38.61
C PRO A 602 -3.52 8.43 39.35
N PHE A 603 -2.74 9.51 39.43
CA PHE A 603 -1.43 9.53 40.08
C PHE A 603 -1.19 10.90 40.75
N LYS A 604 -0.27 10.91 41.70
CA LYS A 604 0.10 12.11 42.44
C LYS A 604 1.30 12.84 41.83
N VAL A 605 1.19 14.15 41.70
CA VAL A 605 2.28 15.05 41.27
C VAL A 605 2.82 15.76 42.50
N LYS A 606 4.10 15.53 42.80
CA LYS A 606 4.83 16.14 43.92
C LYS A 606 5.58 17.38 43.43
N GLN A 607 5.76 18.37 44.32
CA GLN A 607 6.65 19.49 44.03
C GLN A 607 8.09 18.98 43.88
N THR A 608 8.79 19.54 42.90
CA THR A 608 10.16 19.15 42.60
C THR A 608 11.15 20.04 43.31
N GLY A 609 12.24 19.46 43.85
CA GLY A 609 13.40 20.25 44.26
C GLY A 609 14.20 20.78 43.06
N ASP A 610 15.27 21.54 43.33
CA ASP A 610 16.06 22.32 42.36
C ASP A 610 16.47 21.59 41.07
N MET A 611 16.69 20.27 41.14
CA MET A 611 17.12 19.42 40.01
C MET A 611 16.00 18.57 39.39
N GLY A 612 14.77 18.67 39.90
CA GLY A 612 13.62 17.93 39.38
C GLY A 612 13.09 18.51 38.06
N PRO A 613 12.07 17.90 37.44
CA PRO A 613 11.52 18.39 36.18
C PRO A 613 10.97 19.82 36.30
N LEU A 614 10.89 20.52 35.16
CA LEU A 614 10.25 21.83 35.11
C LEU A 614 8.77 21.65 35.43
N GLN A 615 8.21 22.46 36.32
CA GLN A 615 6.80 22.41 36.67
C GLN A 615 6.13 23.73 36.30
N GLY A 616 4.94 23.64 35.75
CA GLY A 616 4.13 24.79 35.39
C GLY A 616 2.65 24.51 35.54
N ARG A 617 1.85 25.56 35.34
CA ARG A 617 0.39 25.54 35.43
C ARG A 617 -0.18 26.19 34.19
N ILE A 618 -1.21 25.56 33.63
CA ILE A 618 -2.02 26.11 32.55
C ILE A 618 -3.30 26.64 33.19
N LYS A 619 -3.48 27.96 33.20
CA LYS A 619 -4.64 28.62 33.78
C LYS A 619 -5.13 29.72 32.85
N ASN A 620 -6.44 29.75 32.55
CA ASN A 620 -7.05 30.67 31.60
C ASN A 620 -6.37 30.67 30.21
N GLY A 621 -5.88 29.51 29.76
CA GLY A 621 -5.15 29.38 28.49
C GLY A 621 -3.76 29.99 28.47
N GLN A 622 -3.22 30.40 29.63
CA GLN A 622 -1.87 30.91 29.78
C GLN A 622 -1.00 29.91 30.55
N ILE A 623 0.30 29.88 30.20
CA ILE A 623 1.28 29.05 30.87
C ILE A 623 2.01 29.90 31.92
N THR A 624 2.05 29.42 33.15
CA THR A 624 2.86 29.97 34.23
C THR A 624 3.87 28.91 34.67
N VAL A 625 5.16 29.26 34.68
CA VAL A 625 6.24 28.38 35.15
C VAL A 625 6.41 28.57 36.65
N ILE A 626 6.19 27.49 37.41
CA ILE A 626 6.28 27.47 38.87
C ILE A 626 7.71 27.15 39.31
N HIS A 627 8.32 26.16 38.66
CA HIS A 627 9.67 25.70 38.98
C HIS A 627 10.42 25.38 37.68
N ALA A 628 11.68 25.79 37.60
CA ALA A 628 12.60 25.40 36.53
C ALA A 628 14.02 25.30 37.09
N GLN A 629 14.83 24.41 36.53
CA GLN A 629 16.23 24.31 36.91
C GLN A 629 16.98 25.60 36.57
N ARG A 630 17.94 25.98 37.42
CA ARG A 630 18.74 27.19 37.23
C ARG A 630 19.51 27.12 35.92
N LYS A 631 19.58 28.24 35.21
CA LYS A 631 20.29 28.34 33.94
C LYS A 631 21.77 27.91 34.03
N ALA A 632 22.43 28.16 35.16
CA ALA A 632 23.82 27.77 35.39
C ALA A 632 24.05 26.25 35.42
N ASP A 633 23.00 25.46 35.70
CA ASP A 633 23.06 24.00 35.78
C ASP A 633 22.69 23.32 34.45
N LEU A 634 22.30 24.08 33.42
CA LEU A 634 21.83 23.57 32.14
C LEU A 634 22.81 23.87 31.00
N SER A 635 23.02 22.88 30.13
CA SER A 635 23.72 23.13 28.86
C SER A 635 22.86 24.00 27.92
N ARG A 636 23.49 24.63 26.94
CA ARG A 636 22.77 25.45 25.95
C ARG A 636 21.77 24.61 25.15
N GLU A 637 22.13 23.38 24.81
CA GLU A 637 21.27 22.42 24.10
C GLU A 637 20.06 22.02 24.93
N MET A 638 20.23 21.86 26.25
CA MET A 638 19.13 21.58 27.18
C MET A 638 18.17 22.78 27.28
N ILE A 639 18.70 24.01 27.33
CA ILE A 639 17.90 25.23 27.32
C ILE A 639 17.09 25.33 26.01
N ASN A 640 17.73 25.08 24.87
CA ASN A 640 17.07 25.09 23.55
C ASN A 640 15.95 24.06 23.48
N SER A 641 16.21 22.83 23.94
CA SER A 641 15.23 21.74 23.95
C SER A 641 14.04 22.04 24.87
N ARG A 642 14.30 22.61 26.06
CA ARG A 642 13.26 23.09 27.00
C ARG A 642 12.40 24.16 26.37
N THR A 643 13.02 25.21 25.84
CA THR A 643 12.31 26.35 25.25
C THR A 643 11.50 25.93 24.02
N ALA A 644 12.04 25.06 23.16
CA ALA A 644 11.33 24.49 22.01
C ALA A 644 10.08 23.70 22.44
N ALA A 645 10.16 22.83 23.44
CA ALA A 645 9.00 22.10 23.95
C ALA A 645 7.93 23.03 24.55
N LEU A 646 8.33 24.08 25.28
CA LEU A 646 7.40 25.08 25.80
C LEU A 646 6.72 25.89 24.68
N HIS A 647 7.43 26.23 23.60
CA HIS A 647 6.81 26.89 22.44
C HIS A 647 5.82 25.98 21.71
N GLN A 648 6.12 24.69 21.57
CA GLN A 648 5.18 23.71 21.02
C GLN A 648 3.91 23.61 21.86
N LEU A 649 4.06 23.50 23.18
CA LEU A 649 2.95 23.50 24.14
C LEU A 649 2.12 24.78 24.02
N HIS A 650 2.78 25.95 24.01
CA HIS A 650 2.13 27.25 23.87
C HIS A 650 1.35 27.35 22.55
N ARG A 651 1.94 26.93 21.42
CA ARG A 651 1.27 26.86 20.12
C ARG A 651 0.01 26.00 20.19
N ALA A 652 0.08 24.83 20.81
CA ALA A 652 -1.04 23.90 20.88
C ALA A 652 -2.22 24.45 21.69
N ILE A 653 -1.94 25.23 22.75
CA ILE A 653 -2.94 25.92 23.57
C ILE A 653 -3.59 27.06 22.77
N LEU A 654 -2.80 27.94 22.16
CA LEU A 654 -3.29 29.10 21.41
C LEU A 654 -4.17 28.73 20.23
N THR A 655 -3.82 27.66 19.53
CA THR A 655 -4.52 27.23 18.31
C THR A 655 -5.70 26.29 18.59
N SER A 656 -5.96 25.96 19.86
CA SER A 656 -7.00 25.00 20.22
C SER A 656 -8.40 25.54 19.89
N PRO A 657 -9.19 24.86 19.04
CA PRO A 657 -10.56 25.30 18.75
C PRO A 657 -11.51 25.04 19.92
N THR A 658 -11.11 24.17 20.86
CA THR A 658 -11.87 23.82 22.06
C THR A 658 -11.11 24.27 23.30
N ARG A 659 -11.84 24.70 24.33
CA ARG A 659 -11.21 25.07 25.60
C ARG A 659 -10.55 23.84 26.21
N LEU A 660 -9.24 23.93 26.47
CA LEU A 660 -8.49 22.89 27.16
C LEU A 660 -8.81 22.91 28.66
N PRO A 661 -8.59 21.79 29.39
CA PRO A 661 -8.80 21.74 30.83
C PRO A 661 -8.09 22.87 31.55
N ASP A 662 -8.86 23.67 32.27
CA ASP A 662 -8.33 24.78 33.04
C ASP A 662 -7.65 24.28 34.32
N ASP A 663 -6.77 25.09 34.87
CA ASP A 663 -6.05 24.82 36.11
C ASP A 663 -5.18 23.54 36.11
N THR A 664 -4.62 23.19 34.95
CA THR A 664 -3.81 21.97 34.78
C THR A 664 -2.36 22.21 35.21
N ILE A 665 -1.90 21.52 36.24
CA ILE A 665 -0.47 21.45 36.58
C ILE A 665 0.22 20.41 35.71
N PHE A 666 1.37 20.75 35.16
CA PHE A 666 2.19 19.84 34.35
C PHE A 666 3.63 19.78 34.86
N SER A 667 4.31 18.69 34.53
CA SER A 667 5.73 18.50 34.77
C SER A 667 6.40 18.08 33.47
N LEU A 668 7.46 18.78 33.08
CA LEU A 668 8.17 18.62 31.81
C LEU A 668 9.61 18.19 32.07
N ASN A 669 9.98 17.03 31.56
CA ASN A 669 11.35 16.56 31.52
C ASN A 669 11.89 16.61 30.09
N PHE A 670 12.76 17.57 29.83
CA PHE A 670 13.41 17.79 28.54
C PHE A 670 14.79 17.14 28.42
N GLN A 671 15.20 16.30 29.37
CA GLN A 671 16.42 15.49 29.27
C GLN A 671 16.17 14.19 28.51
N ASP A 672 17.25 13.57 28.03
CA ASP A 672 17.18 12.32 27.27
C ASP A 672 16.60 11.16 28.09
N GLN A 673 17.05 11.02 29.34
CA GLN A 673 16.55 10.00 30.24
C GLN A 673 15.29 10.48 30.98
N PRO A 674 14.22 9.67 30.99
CA PRO A 674 13.03 10.00 31.75
C PRO A 674 13.31 9.92 33.26
N PHE A 675 12.95 10.96 34.00
CA PHE A 675 12.93 10.97 35.46
C PHE A 675 11.70 11.72 35.98
N GLY A 676 11.30 11.39 37.21
CA GLY A 676 10.10 11.94 37.83
C GLY A 676 8.79 11.53 37.14
N THR A 677 7.69 12.09 37.62
CA THR A 677 6.38 11.99 36.98
C THR A 677 6.23 13.18 36.05
N ALA A 678 6.41 12.96 34.75
CA ALA A 678 6.54 14.06 33.79
C ALA A 678 6.18 13.64 32.35
N TRP A 679 6.01 14.66 31.52
CA TRP A 679 6.07 14.55 30.06
C TRP A 679 7.54 14.36 29.64
N THR A 680 7.85 13.32 28.89
CA THR A 680 9.21 12.88 28.53
C THR A 680 9.32 12.59 27.03
N TYR A 681 10.48 12.79 26.40
CA TYR A 681 10.65 12.48 24.97
C TYR A 681 10.68 10.97 24.68
N SER A 682 11.06 10.16 25.67
CA SER A 682 11.10 8.72 25.56
C SER A 682 10.72 8.01 26.86
N ARG A 683 10.42 6.71 26.76
CA ARG A 683 10.22 5.81 27.89
C ARG A 683 10.78 4.42 27.56
N PRO A 684 11.22 3.63 28.56
CA PRO A 684 11.65 2.26 28.30
C PRO A 684 10.53 1.41 27.71
N ALA A 685 10.84 0.67 26.65
CA ALA A 685 9.94 -0.27 26.00
C ALA A 685 9.65 -1.48 26.90
N ASP A 686 10.66 -1.94 27.65
CA ASP A 686 10.51 -3.01 28.62
C ASP A 686 9.88 -2.49 29.92
N PRO A 687 8.70 -3.02 30.32
CA PRO A 687 8.06 -2.65 31.58
C PRO A 687 8.93 -2.87 32.83
N LEU A 688 9.89 -3.80 32.81
CA LEU A 688 10.78 -4.07 33.94
C LEU A 688 11.72 -2.91 34.28
N HIS A 689 12.00 -2.03 33.31
CA HIS A 689 12.82 -0.84 33.51
C HIS A 689 12.00 0.40 33.85
N ARG A 690 10.67 0.27 34.00
CA ARG A 690 9.83 1.37 34.48
C ARG A 690 10.11 1.61 35.98
N PRO A 691 10.00 2.87 36.45
CA PRO A 691 10.12 3.16 37.87
C PRO A 691 9.14 2.31 38.68
N LYS A 692 9.59 1.78 39.82
CA LYS A 692 8.77 0.95 40.72
C LYS A 692 7.75 1.74 41.53
N ASP A 693 7.88 3.07 41.55
CA ASP A 693 6.96 3.97 42.23
C ASP A 693 5.59 3.95 41.53
N PRO A 694 4.50 3.59 42.23
CA PRO A 694 3.16 3.55 41.65
C PRO A 694 2.62 4.91 41.20
N ASP A 695 3.21 6.03 41.63
CA ASP A 695 2.85 7.38 41.18
C ASP A 695 3.73 7.87 40.02
N SER A 696 4.79 7.13 39.66
CA SER A 696 5.65 7.50 38.54
C SER A 696 4.96 7.23 37.20
N ARG A 697 4.79 8.28 36.40
CA ARG A 697 4.24 8.19 35.03
C ARG A 697 5.14 8.95 34.06
N SER A 698 5.48 8.29 32.96
CA SER A 698 6.19 8.90 31.82
C SER A 698 5.21 8.99 30.66
N PHE A 699 4.70 10.20 30.42
CA PHE A 699 3.88 10.48 29.24
C PHE A 699 4.79 10.91 28.10
N LEU A 700 4.72 10.21 26.98
CA LEU A 700 5.52 10.58 25.83
C LEU A 700 5.03 11.90 25.24
N MET A 701 5.94 12.84 24.99
CA MET A 701 5.67 14.09 24.29
C MET A 701 6.36 14.15 22.92
N PRO A 702 5.88 15.01 22.00
CA PRO A 702 6.57 15.27 20.74
C PRO A 702 8.00 15.80 20.97
N HIS A 703 8.91 15.46 20.05
CA HIS A 703 10.31 15.83 20.16
C HIS A 703 10.52 17.34 19.94
N PHE A 704 11.50 17.95 20.60
CA PHE A 704 11.77 19.40 20.47
C PHE A 704 12.02 19.85 19.02
N SER A 705 12.51 18.96 18.16
CA SER A 705 12.81 19.24 16.76
C SER A 705 11.59 19.60 15.91
N PHE A 706 10.35 19.32 16.36
CA PHE A 706 9.14 19.86 15.72
C PHE A 706 9.11 21.39 15.72
N TRP A 707 9.91 22.03 16.57
CA TRP A 707 10.11 23.47 16.61
C TRP A 707 11.48 23.88 16.08
N ALA A 708 12.55 23.40 16.70
CA ALA A 708 13.92 23.82 16.36
C ALA A 708 14.96 22.76 16.75
N TRP A 709 16.07 22.73 16.02
CA TRP A 709 17.30 22.04 16.41
C TRP A 709 18.48 22.92 15.97
N ASP A 710 19.39 23.22 16.88
CA ASP A 710 20.55 24.09 16.70
C ASP A 710 21.72 23.47 15.90
N LEU A 711 21.54 22.26 15.34
CA LEU A 711 22.50 21.63 14.43
C LEU A 711 22.18 22.03 12.98
N PRO A 712 23.08 22.75 12.28
CA PRO A 712 22.81 23.24 10.92
C PRO A 712 22.45 22.15 9.90
N PHE A 713 23.06 20.96 10.04
CA PHE A 713 22.83 19.80 9.18
C PHE A 713 21.54 19.02 9.53
N VAL A 714 20.79 19.42 10.55
CA VAL A 714 19.49 18.80 10.92
C VAL A 714 18.36 19.82 10.82
N GLY A 715 18.44 20.92 11.58
CA GLY A 715 17.40 21.94 11.64
C GLY A 715 16.05 21.47 12.22
N SER A 716 15.00 22.28 12.02
CA SER A 716 13.64 21.95 12.45
C SER A 716 13.01 20.86 11.55
N MET A 717 12.01 20.18 12.08
CA MET A 717 11.24 19.15 11.36
C MET A 717 10.62 19.71 10.08
N GLY A 718 10.03 20.91 10.12
CA GLY A 718 9.41 21.53 8.94
C GLY A 718 10.42 21.79 7.81
N ARG A 719 11.61 22.33 8.16
CA ARG A 719 12.69 22.55 7.18
C ARG A 719 13.19 21.22 6.59
N ALA A 720 13.46 20.24 7.45
CA ALA A 720 13.97 18.95 7.02
C ALA A 720 12.95 18.19 6.17
N ALA A 721 11.67 18.22 6.54
CA ALA A 721 10.60 17.57 5.79
C ALA A 721 10.47 18.14 4.38
N ALA A 722 10.57 19.47 4.22
CA ALA A 722 10.57 20.11 2.90
C ALA A 722 11.79 19.68 2.06
N ALA A 723 13.00 19.77 2.62
CA ALA A 723 14.23 19.37 1.92
C ALA A 723 14.25 17.88 1.55
N ILE A 724 13.73 17.01 2.43
CA ILE A 724 13.57 15.58 2.17
C ILE A 724 12.54 15.35 1.07
N ASP A 725 11.42 16.05 1.07
CA ASP A 725 10.39 15.92 0.03
C ASP A 725 10.95 16.31 -1.35
N ASP A 726 11.66 17.43 -1.43
CA ASP A 726 12.30 17.90 -2.66
C ASP A 726 13.31 16.87 -3.20
N LEU A 727 14.12 16.28 -2.31
CA LEU A 727 15.07 15.25 -2.71
C LEU A 727 14.37 13.95 -3.13
N GLU A 728 13.35 13.50 -2.40
CA GLU A 728 12.62 12.27 -2.71
C GLU A 728 11.81 12.38 -4.01
N ARG A 729 11.34 13.57 -4.38
CA ARG A 729 10.77 13.84 -5.71
C ARG A 729 11.74 13.52 -6.84
N THR A 730 13.05 13.66 -6.62
CA THR A 730 14.04 13.27 -7.64
C THR A 730 14.08 11.78 -7.88
N TYR A 731 13.62 10.95 -6.92
CA TYR A 731 13.59 9.49 -6.97
C TYR A 731 12.20 8.92 -7.30
N THR A 732 11.26 9.72 -7.83
CA THR A 732 9.97 9.18 -8.29
C THR A 732 10.11 8.41 -9.62
N GLY A 733 9.17 7.50 -9.86
CA GLY A 733 9.08 6.72 -11.09
C GLY A 733 9.71 5.32 -11.05
N PRO A 734 9.60 4.52 -12.14
CA PRO A 734 9.93 3.09 -12.15
C PRO A 734 11.40 2.75 -11.88
N THR A 735 12.31 3.71 -12.11
CA THR A 735 13.76 3.56 -11.89
C THR A 735 14.25 4.35 -10.67
N GLY A 736 13.33 4.93 -9.91
CA GLY A 736 13.61 5.76 -8.74
C GLY A 736 14.47 5.07 -7.69
N TRP A 737 14.02 3.89 -7.24
CA TRP A 737 14.73 3.06 -6.25
C TRP A 737 16.14 2.68 -6.70
N SER A 738 16.31 2.31 -7.98
CA SER A 738 17.60 1.90 -8.54
C SER A 738 18.63 3.02 -8.58
N ARG A 739 18.19 4.29 -8.54
CA ARG A 739 19.09 5.46 -8.51
C ARG A 739 19.61 5.80 -7.10
N LYS A 740 19.02 5.24 -6.04
CA LYS A 740 19.54 5.37 -4.68
C LYS A 740 20.80 4.52 -4.52
N LEU A 741 21.74 5.00 -3.69
CA LEU A 741 23.00 4.31 -3.41
C LEU A 741 22.73 2.98 -2.69
N SER A 742 23.21 1.87 -3.26
CA SER A 742 23.19 0.52 -2.63
C SER A 742 24.19 0.40 -1.47
N LYS A 743 24.11 1.30 -0.50
CA LYS A 743 24.93 1.26 0.72
C LYS A 743 24.07 1.51 1.95
N ALA A 744 24.51 0.93 3.07
CA ALA A 744 23.97 1.22 4.39
C ALA A 744 24.70 2.38 5.04
N VAL A 745 23.99 3.48 5.28
CA VAL A 745 24.59 4.73 5.78
C VAL A 745 24.36 4.96 7.26
N TRP A 746 25.40 5.45 7.94
CA TRP A 746 25.32 6.00 9.29
C TRP A 746 26.37 7.09 9.52
N ARG A 747 25.97 8.18 10.18
CA ARG A 747 26.87 9.16 10.79
C ARG A 747 26.41 9.40 12.23
N GLY A 748 27.33 9.34 13.17
CA GLY A 748 27.00 9.63 14.57
C GLY A 748 28.17 9.62 15.52
N THR A 749 27.94 10.15 16.70
CA THR A 749 28.93 10.18 17.79
C THR A 749 28.99 8.83 18.52
N THR A 750 30.17 8.36 18.88
CA THR A 750 30.35 6.97 19.36
C THR A 750 30.40 6.80 20.87
N TRP A 751 30.70 7.87 21.62
CA TRP A 751 30.96 7.78 23.07
C TRP A 751 29.71 7.81 23.95
N PHE A 752 28.51 8.00 23.39
CA PHE A 752 27.24 7.87 24.12
C PHE A 752 26.36 6.76 23.54
N ASN A 753 26.00 5.80 24.40
CA ASN A 753 25.21 4.62 24.08
C ASN A 753 24.23 4.33 25.22
N SER A 754 23.23 3.51 24.94
CA SER A 754 22.23 3.19 25.95
C SER A 754 22.83 2.33 27.04
N VAL A 755 22.37 2.50 28.28
CA VAL A 755 22.77 1.68 29.41
C VAL A 755 22.52 0.18 29.14
N HIS A 756 21.50 -0.12 28.34
CA HIS A 756 21.11 -1.48 27.97
C HIS A 756 21.98 -2.10 26.85
N ASN A 757 22.70 -1.27 26.08
CA ASN A 757 23.65 -1.70 25.06
C ASN A 757 24.84 -0.73 24.95
N PRO A 758 25.80 -0.80 25.89
CA PRO A 758 26.84 0.23 26.06
C PRO A 758 27.85 0.30 24.92
N GLN A 759 27.88 -0.69 24.02
CA GLN A 759 28.80 -0.78 22.89
C GLN A 759 28.08 -0.76 21.53
N LEU A 760 26.81 -0.34 21.49
CA LEU A 760 25.97 -0.41 20.29
C LEU A 760 26.63 0.21 19.06
N ARG A 761 27.13 1.44 19.18
CA ARG A 761 27.70 2.20 18.06
C ARG A 761 29.12 1.76 17.71
N GLN A 762 29.91 1.33 18.70
CA GLN A 762 31.25 0.78 18.48
C GLN A 762 31.19 -0.55 17.72
N LYS A 763 30.24 -1.41 18.06
CA LYS A 763 30.00 -2.68 17.34
C LYS A 763 29.53 -2.44 15.90
N LEU A 764 28.67 -1.45 15.68
CA LEU A 764 28.26 -1.05 14.32
C LEU A 764 29.48 -0.65 13.47
N LEU A 765 30.36 0.19 14.00
CA LEU A 765 31.58 0.60 13.30
C LEU A 765 32.53 -0.58 13.05
N ALA A 766 32.61 -1.53 13.96
CA ALA A 766 33.41 -2.74 13.77
C ALA A 766 32.82 -3.63 12.66
N ALA A 767 31.49 -3.82 12.64
CA ALA A 767 30.80 -4.63 11.63
C ALA A 767 30.89 -4.04 10.21
N ALA A 768 30.90 -2.70 10.10
CA ALA A 768 30.92 -1.98 8.82
C ALA A 768 32.33 -1.67 8.29
N ARG A 769 33.40 -1.87 9.09
CA ARG A 769 34.75 -1.40 8.73
C ARG A 769 35.28 -2.07 7.47
N GLY A 770 35.64 -1.27 6.46
CA GLY A 770 36.25 -1.74 5.22
C GLY A 770 35.30 -2.54 4.32
N LYS A 771 33.98 -2.44 4.54
CA LYS A 771 32.96 -3.15 3.77
C LYS A 771 32.40 -2.25 2.67
N GLU A 772 32.34 -2.75 1.43
CA GLU A 772 31.86 -1.96 0.29
C GLU A 772 30.37 -1.59 0.38
N TRP A 773 29.56 -2.45 1.01
CA TRP A 773 28.13 -2.22 1.24
C TRP A 773 27.85 -1.15 2.30
N ALA A 774 28.87 -0.70 3.05
CA ALA A 774 28.69 0.19 4.19
C ALA A 774 29.28 1.59 3.94
N ASP A 775 28.53 2.60 4.34
CA ASP A 775 28.98 3.98 4.48
C ASP A 775 28.71 4.45 5.93
N VAL A 776 29.48 3.89 6.87
CA VAL A 776 29.26 4.03 8.31
C VAL A 776 30.50 4.65 8.94
N GLU A 777 30.35 5.86 9.46
CA GLU A 777 31.48 6.61 10.04
C GLU A 777 31.09 7.33 11.33
N ALA A 778 32.07 7.47 12.22
CA ALA A 778 31.94 8.33 13.40
C ALA A 778 32.02 9.81 13.00
N LEU A 779 31.26 10.68 13.67
CA LEU A 779 31.35 12.12 13.43
C LEU A 779 32.69 12.68 13.92
N GLU A 780 33.36 13.41 13.03
CA GLU A 780 34.59 14.14 13.28
C GLU A 780 34.27 15.59 13.66
N TRP A 781 34.05 15.83 14.95
CA TRP A 781 33.69 17.15 15.45
C TRP A 781 34.83 18.15 15.27
N THR A 782 34.50 19.31 14.70
CA THR A 782 35.40 20.45 14.55
C THR A 782 35.00 21.53 15.56
N THR A 783 35.95 21.98 16.38
CA THR A 783 35.68 23.00 17.39
C THR A 783 35.65 24.37 16.72
N ALA A 784 34.46 24.86 16.34
CA ALA A 784 34.32 26.22 15.81
C ALA A 784 34.40 27.26 16.94
N LYS A 785 35.16 28.35 16.72
CA LYS A 785 35.31 29.48 17.66
C LYS A 785 33.99 30.20 18.00
N THR A 786 32.92 29.96 17.24
CA THR A 786 31.58 30.54 17.39
C THR A 786 30.64 29.72 18.30
N GLY A 787 31.14 28.64 18.89
CA GLY A 787 30.38 27.77 19.80
C GLY A 787 29.32 26.92 19.11
N THR A 788 29.19 26.91 17.79
CA THR A 788 28.24 26.03 17.08
C THR A 788 28.92 24.70 16.74
N SER A 789 28.38 23.59 17.23
CA SER A 789 28.96 22.25 17.02
C SER A 789 28.76 21.82 15.56
N ASN A 790 29.85 21.65 14.81
CA ASN A 790 29.83 21.16 13.44
C ASN A 790 30.84 20.01 13.26
N ALA A 791 30.62 19.12 12.29
CA ALA A 791 31.53 18.02 12.00
C ALA A 791 31.90 17.99 10.51
N SER A 792 33.18 17.70 10.21
CA SER A 792 33.73 17.73 8.85
C SER A 792 33.07 16.72 7.91
N ASN A 793 32.72 15.55 8.45
CA ASN A 793 32.06 14.45 7.74
C ASN A 793 30.56 14.32 8.06
N ALA A 794 29.93 15.37 8.60
CA ALA A 794 28.49 15.37 8.81
C ALA A 794 27.74 15.34 7.47
N LEU A 795 26.70 14.51 7.41
CA LEU A 795 25.74 14.53 6.32
C LEU A 795 24.52 15.35 6.74
N PRO A 796 24.04 16.28 5.88
CA PRO A 796 22.71 16.86 5.99
C PRO A 796 21.65 15.76 6.14
N ILE A 797 20.62 16.00 6.94
CA ILE A 797 19.63 14.97 7.26
C ILE A 797 18.87 14.48 6.01
N GLU A 798 18.64 15.36 5.04
CA GLU A 798 18.08 15.05 3.73
C GLU A 798 18.97 14.09 2.92
N ASP A 799 20.30 14.21 3.00
CA ASP A 799 21.22 13.38 2.19
C ASP A 799 21.22 11.90 2.60
N PHE A 800 20.73 11.56 3.79
CA PHE A 800 20.48 10.16 4.16
C PHE A 800 19.47 9.49 3.20
N CYS A 801 18.53 10.25 2.64
CA CYS A 801 17.54 9.74 1.70
C CYS A 801 18.13 9.36 0.33
N ARG A 802 19.41 9.68 0.06
CA ARG A 802 20.10 9.19 -1.15
C ARG A 802 20.44 7.71 -1.10
N TYR A 803 20.43 7.11 0.10
CA TYR A 803 20.82 5.73 0.34
C TYR A 803 19.61 4.82 0.40
N LYS A 804 19.75 3.57 -0.08
CA LYS A 804 18.69 2.56 0.05
C LYS A 804 18.49 2.13 1.50
N TYR A 805 19.57 2.05 2.28
CA TYR A 805 19.53 1.56 3.66
C TYR A 805 20.06 2.62 4.62
N VAL A 806 19.24 2.99 5.60
CA VAL A 806 19.61 3.99 6.61
C VAL A 806 19.63 3.33 7.98
N ILE A 807 20.77 3.41 8.67
CA ILE A 807 20.92 2.76 9.98
C ILE A 807 20.48 3.72 11.08
N HIS A 808 19.60 3.24 11.96
CA HIS A 808 19.24 3.93 13.19
C HIS A 808 19.90 3.28 14.41
N THR A 809 20.50 4.13 15.26
CA THR A 809 21.05 3.72 16.56
C THR A 809 20.54 4.62 17.67
N GLU A 810 20.24 4.00 18.81
CA GLU A 810 19.92 4.69 20.05
C GLU A 810 21.15 5.43 20.62
N GLY A 811 20.88 6.47 21.42
CA GLY A 811 21.88 7.28 22.11
C GLY A 811 21.94 6.92 23.57
N ILE A 812 21.94 7.91 24.47
CA ILE A 812 21.81 7.68 25.91
C ILE A 812 20.48 6.97 26.23
N ALA A 813 19.41 7.43 25.57
CA ALA A 813 18.09 6.82 25.57
C ALA A 813 17.64 6.62 24.11
N TYR A 814 16.79 7.50 23.59
CA TYR A 814 16.41 7.52 22.18
C TYR A 814 17.43 8.30 21.32
N SER A 815 17.17 8.42 20.02
CA SER A 815 17.91 9.32 19.13
C SER A 815 16.93 10.13 18.29
N GLY A 816 17.00 11.46 18.42
CA GLY A 816 16.10 12.39 17.72
C GLY A 816 16.18 12.34 16.19
N ARG A 817 17.19 11.65 15.62
CA ARG A 817 17.28 11.42 14.17
C ARG A 817 16.23 10.44 13.64
N PHE A 818 15.66 9.58 14.49
CA PHE A 818 14.80 8.46 14.06
C PHE A 818 13.66 8.90 13.14
N GLN A 819 12.88 9.87 13.60
CA GLN A 819 11.76 10.47 12.86
C GLN A 819 12.16 11.03 11.48
N PHE A 820 13.38 11.56 11.33
CA PHE A 820 13.84 12.07 10.04
C PHE A 820 14.21 10.95 9.07
N LEU A 821 14.86 9.90 9.57
CA LEU A 821 15.16 8.71 8.76
C LEU A 821 13.88 8.02 8.29
N GLN A 822 12.81 8.09 9.09
CA GLN A 822 11.50 7.57 8.74
C GLN A 822 10.79 8.34 7.62
N MET A 823 11.22 9.57 7.32
CA MET A 823 10.69 10.35 6.20
C MET A 823 11.27 9.93 4.85
N CYS A 824 12.45 9.31 4.82
CA CYS A 824 13.04 8.83 3.57
C CYS A 824 12.28 7.60 3.03
N ALA A 825 12.19 7.49 1.71
CA ALA A 825 11.88 6.25 1.02
C ALA A 825 13.13 5.34 0.99
N SER A 826 13.62 5.02 2.19
CA SER A 826 14.78 4.17 2.45
C SER A 826 14.40 3.13 3.51
N VAL A 827 15.00 1.94 3.45
CA VAL A 827 14.78 0.93 4.49
C VAL A 827 15.54 1.35 5.74
N VAL A 828 14.80 1.61 6.83
CA VAL A 828 15.43 1.83 8.13
C VAL A 828 15.82 0.49 8.72
N ILE A 829 17.09 0.37 9.09
CA ILE A 829 17.66 -0.81 9.73
C ILE A 829 18.10 -0.45 11.14
N THR A 830 17.66 -1.20 12.14
CA THR A 830 17.97 -0.89 13.54
C THR A 830 17.85 -2.14 14.41
N PRO A 831 18.51 -2.24 15.57
CA PRO A 831 18.15 -3.26 16.55
C PRO A 831 16.76 -2.99 17.12
N PRO A 832 16.13 -3.98 17.76
CA PRO A 832 14.85 -3.78 18.44
C PRO A 832 14.88 -2.56 19.36
N ILE A 833 13.98 -1.60 19.09
CA ILE A 833 13.91 -0.32 19.80
C ILE A 833 13.63 -0.57 21.28
N GLN A 834 14.46 0.02 22.14
CA GLN A 834 14.38 -0.13 23.60
C GLN A 834 13.80 1.12 24.27
N TRP A 835 13.85 2.26 23.58
CA TRP A 835 13.30 3.54 24.02
C TRP A 835 12.19 3.99 23.08
N LEU A 836 10.94 3.90 23.54
CA LEU A 836 9.77 4.29 22.76
C LEU A 836 9.64 5.82 22.73
N GLN A 837 9.36 6.36 21.55
CA GLN A 837 8.90 7.74 21.32
C GLN A 837 7.40 7.74 20.99
N HIS A 838 6.77 8.91 20.96
CA HIS A 838 5.33 9.08 20.81
C HIS A 838 4.70 8.42 19.56
N THR A 839 5.48 8.17 18.50
CA THR A 839 5.03 7.50 17.27
C THR A 839 5.57 6.07 17.09
N THR A 840 6.37 5.56 18.02
CA THR A 840 7.07 4.28 17.85
C THR A 840 6.11 3.09 17.74
N HIS A 841 4.90 3.17 18.30
CA HIS A 841 3.88 2.11 18.19
C HIS A 841 3.34 1.91 16.77
N LEU A 842 3.56 2.85 15.86
CA LEU A 842 3.19 2.74 14.45
C LEU A 842 4.18 1.90 13.63
N VAL A 843 5.32 1.55 14.22
CA VAL A 843 6.37 0.75 13.58
C VAL A 843 5.93 -0.71 13.47
N LYS A 844 6.15 -1.31 12.29
CA LYS A 844 5.83 -2.69 11.93
C LYS A 844 7.13 -3.43 11.57
N PRO A 845 7.81 -4.04 12.55
CA PRO A 845 9.13 -4.61 12.33
C PRO A 845 9.10 -5.96 11.60
N LEU A 846 10.03 -6.10 10.65
CA LEU A 846 10.49 -7.38 10.11
C LEU A 846 11.78 -7.77 10.81
N PHE A 847 11.81 -8.91 11.49
CA PHE A 847 13.02 -9.38 12.17
C PHE A 847 13.95 -10.09 11.19
N SER A 848 15.25 -9.77 11.22
CA SER A 848 16.29 -10.43 10.43
C SER A 848 16.32 -11.94 10.64
N SER A 849 15.99 -12.41 11.85
CA SER A 849 15.89 -13.84 12.18
C SER A 849 14.78 -14.59 11.43
N GLU A 850 13.87 -13.89 10.77
CA GLU A 850 12.81 -14.48 9.93
C GLU A 850 13.22 -14.55 8.45
N LEU A 851 14.36 -13.96 8.10
CA LEU A 851 14.93 -14.01 6.77
C LEU A 851 15.80 -15.25 6.60
N ASP A 852 15.85 -15.76 5.37
CA ASP A 852 16.76 -16.84 5.00
C ASP A 852 18.18 -16.30 4.78
N LEU A 853 18.83 -15.90 5.88
CA LEU A 853 20.18 -15.34 5.87
C LEU A 853 21.25 -16.42 5.63
N GLU A 854 20.98 -17.68 6.01
CA GLU A 854 21.91 -18.79 5.81
C GLU A 854 22.17 -19.07 4.33
N SER A 855 21.12 -19.02 3.49
CA SER A 855 21.30 -19.22 2.04
C SER A 855 22.08 -18.09 1.37
N VAL A 856 21.91 -16.86 1.83
CA VAL A 856 22.67 -15.69 1.36
C VAL A 856 24.14 -15.83 1.75
N ARG A 857 24.41 -16.18 3.01
CA ARG A 857 25.76 -16.39 3.51
C ARG A 857 26.49 -17.50 2.75
N SER A 858 25.84 -18.65 2.53
CA SER A 858 26.41 -19.77 1.78
C SER A 858 26.74 -19.40 0.32
N ARG A 859 25.90 -18.60 -0.34
CA ARG A 859 26.15 -18.14 -1.72
C ARG A 859 27.35 -17.19 -1.79
N ARG A 860 27.46 -16.26 -0.86
CA ARG A 860 28.59 -15.31 -0.77
C ARG A 860 29.91 -16.00 -0.46
N GLU A 861 29.91 -16.98 0.44
CA GLU A 861 31.11 -17.78 0.74
C GLU A 861 31.60 -18.53 -0.52
N LYS A 862 30.69 -19.09 -1.32
CA LYS A 862 31.02 -19.73 -2.61
C LYS A 862 31.54 -18.77 -3.68
N GLU A 863 31.04 -17.52 -3.72
CA GLU A 863 31.52 -16.49 -4.64
C GLU A 863 32.93 -16.01 -4.29
N ASN A 864 33.24 -15.86 -2.99
CA ASN A 864 34.58 -15.55 -2.51
C ASN A 864 35.58 -16.69 -2.80
N GLU A 865 35.16 -17.95 -2.70
CA GLU A 865 35.99 -19.10 -3.07
C GLU A 865 36.27 -19.16 -4.59
N LYS A 866 35.28 -18.81 -5.43
CA LYS A 866 35.46 -18.73 -6.90
C LYS A 866 36.32 -17.55 -7.33
N GLY A 867 36.24 -16.42 -6.64
CA GLY A 867 37.07 -15.24 -6.91
C GLY A 867 38.56 -15.46 -6.63
N ASN A 868 38.89 -16.39 -5.74
CA ASN A 868 40.28 -16.71 -5.37
C ASN A 868 40.90 -17.87 -6.19
N GLY A 869 40.11 -18.49 -7.09
CA GLY A 869 40.53 -19.66 -7.89
C GLY A 869 41.13 -19.34 -9.26
N ASN A 870 41.22 -18.07 -9.66
CA ASN A 870 41.60 -17.68 -11.02
C ASN A 870 42.91 -16.87 -11.10
N GLY A 871 43.94 -17.33 -10.39
CA GLY A 871 45.30 -16.82 -10.49
C GLY A 871 46.30 -17.97 -10.47
N ASN A 872 46.50 -18.66 -11.60
CA ASN A 872 47.58 -19.61 -11.72
C ASN A 872 48.41 -19.37 -12.99
N GLY A 873 49.71 -19.18 -12.79
CA GLY A 873 50.75 -19.48 -13.77
C GLY A 873 51.53 -18.30 -14.33
N ASN A 874 52.65 -17.94 -13.70
CA ASN A 874 53.97 -18.05 -14.36
C ASN A 874 55.15 -17.76 -13.42
N GLY A 875 56.26 -18.50 -13.57
CA GLY A 875 57.60 -17.94 -13.34
C GLY A 875 58.45 -18.47 -12.19
N ASN A 876 58.93 -19.71 -12.34
CA ASN A 876 60.35 -20.09 -12.26
C ASN A 876 61.20 -19.96 -10.97
N ARG A 877 61.95 -21.05 -10.76
CA ARG A 877 63.06 -21.36 -9.84
C ARG A 877 64.04 -20.22 -9.50
N GLY A 878 64.47 -20.20 -8.23
CA GLY A 878 65.86 -19.87 -7.85
C GLY A 878 66.05 -19.18 -6.50
N GLY A 879 66.91 -19.76 -5.64
CA GLY A 879 67.73 -18.96 -4.72
C GLY A 879 67.43 -19.04 -3.22
N SER A 880 68.26 -19.80 -2.51
CA SER A 880 68.50 -19.76 -1.07
C SER A 880 68.90 -18.34 -0.58
N SER A 881 68.40 -17.89 0.59
CA SER A 881 69.26 -17.42 1.71
C SER A 881 68.46 -16.84 2.90
N GLY A 882 68.76 -17.36 4.10
CA GLY A 882 69.07 -16.60 5.32
C GLY A 882 68.00 -15.81 6.08
N GLY A 883 67.83 -16.12 7.38
CA GLY A 883 67.54 -15.08 8.39
C GLY A 883 66.56 -15.45 9.52
N HIS A 884 67.07 -16.04 10.61
CA HIS A 884 66.43 -16.07 11.92
C HIS A 884 66.24 -14.65 12.51
N SER A 885 65.18 -14.40 13.31
CA SER A 885 65.32 -14.23 14.78
C SER A 885 64.10 -13.59 15.50
N HIS A 886 63.94 -14.07 16.74
CA HIS A 886 63.14 -13.65 17.90
C HIS A 886 62.74 -12.17 18.10
N ALA A 887 61.58 -11.96 18.75
CA ALA A 887 61.45 -11.30 20.08
C ALA A 887 59.97 -11.32 20.54
N LYS A 888 59.61 -12.13 21.55
CA LYS A 888 59.52 -11.84 22.99
C LYS A 888 58.28 -11.04 23.41
N ALA A 889 57.35 -11.79 24.01
CA ALA A 889 56.42 -11.33 25.03
C ALA A 889 57.18 -10.88 26.29
N ALA A 890 56.66 -9.85 26.95
CA ALA A 890 56.99 -9.49 28.32
C ALA A 890 55.67 -9.29 29.08
N GLY A 891 55.43 -10.18 30.05
CA GLY A 891 54.50 -9.93 31.14
C GLY A 891 55.25 -9.34 32.33
N SER A 892 54.56 -8.54 33.13
CA SER A 892 54.91 -8.31 34.52
C SER A 892 53.61 -8.18 35.32
N GLY A 893 53.49 -9.03 36.34
CA GLY A 893 52.37 -9.07 37.27
C GLY A 893 52.70 -8.42 38.60
N ALA A 894 51.65 -8.03 39.31
CA ALA A 894 51.52 -7.88 40.76
C ALA A 894 50.00 -7.74 40.98
N GLY A 895 49.30 -8.32 41.96
CA GLY A 895 49.60 -8.97 43.22
C GLY A 895 48.25 -8.94 43.97
N SER A 896 47.91 -10.01 44.68
CA SER A 896 46.60 -10.28 45.28
C SER A 896 46.14 -9.29 46.36
N GLY A 897 44.80 -9.13 46.48
CA GLY A 897 44.15 -8.48 47.62
C GLY A 897 42.63 -8.53 47.50
N GLY A 898 41.99 -9.52 48.14
CA GLY A 898 40.54 -9.67 48.12
C GLY A 898 39.81 -8.61 48.96
N ARG A 899 38.62 -8.22 48.50
CA ARG A 899 37.51 -7.79 49.36
C ARG A 899 36.19 -8.14 48.69
N HIS A 900 35.42 -9.01 49.35
CA HIS A 900 34.02 -9.28 49.06
C HIS A 900 33.20 -7.99 49.12
N GLY A 901 32.41 -7.75 48.07
CA GLY A 901 31.33 -6.76 48.04
C GLY A 901 30.41 -7.11 46.88
N GLY A 902 29.20 -7.59 47.17
CA GLY A 902 28.28 -8.17 46.20
C GLY A 902 27.90 -7.20 45.07
N GLY A 903 28.27 -7.54 43.84
CA GLY A 903 27.76 -6.92 42.62
C GLY A 903 26.81 -7.88 41.92
N GLY A 904 25.51 -7.57 41.93
CA GLY A 904 24.52 -8.28 41.13
C GLY A 904 24.91 -8.24 39.65
N GLY A 905 24.95 -9.42 39.02
CA GLY A 905 25.36 -9.58 37.63
C GLY A 905 24.43 -8.86 36.65
N TRP A 906 24.98 -7.87 35.94
CA TRP A 906 24.37 -7.32 34.73
C TRP A 906 24.67 -8.27 33.57
N THR A 907 23.76 -9.20 33.30
CA THR A 907 23.89 -10.22 32.26
C THR A 907 23.69 -9.63 30.86
N ARG A 908 24.65 -9.92 29.96
CA ARG A 908 24.61 -9.97 28.48
C ARG A 908 23.32 -9.47 27.79
N THR A 909 23.46 -8.51 26.87
CA THR A 909 22.40 -8.09 25.93
C THR A 909 21.85 -9.31 25.19
N PRO A 910 20.54 -9.61 25.30
CA PRO A 910 19.99 -10.82 24.73
C PRO A 910 19.86 -10.70 23.19
N PRO A 911 19.99 -11.80 22.43
CA PRO A 911 19.89 -11.79 20.96
C PRO A 911 18.50 -11.28 20.49
N ALA A 912 18.41 -10.83 19.23
CA ALA A 912 17.15 -10.34 18.64
C ALA A 912 15.99 -11.36 18.73
N SER A 913 16.32 -12.65 18.76
CA SER A 913 15.39 -13.77 18.93
C SER A 913 14.97 -14.06 20.38
N SER A 914 15.47 -13.31 21.36
CA SER A 914 15.21 -13.58 22.76
C SER A 914 13.74 -13.42 23.15
N GLU A 915 13.27 -14.27 24.06
CA GLU A 915 11.91 -14.24 24.59
C GLU A 915 11.54 -12.86 25.17
N ARG A 916 12.53 -12.13 25.68
CA ARG A 916 12.36 -10.76 26.21
C ARG A 916 12.04 -9.75 25.11
N VAL A 917 12.75 -9.80 23.98
CA VAL A 917 12.46 -8.93 22.82
C VAL A 917 11.09 -9.25 22.23
N ARG A 918 10.74 -10.54 22.13
CA ARG A 918 9.41 -10.98 21.68
C ARG A 918 8.27 -10.56 22.62
N LYS A 919 8.54 -10.37 23.92
CA LYS A 919 7.54 -9.79 24.85
C LYS A 919 7.32 -8.29 24.63
N ILE A 920 8.35 -7.56 24.24
CA ILE A 920 8.28 -6.12 23.97
C ILE A 920 7.65 -5.86 22.59
N TRP A 921 8.02 -6.66 21.59
CA TRP A 921 7.52 -6.61 20.22
C TRP A 921 6.84 -7.93 19.86
N PRO A 922 5.59 -8.15 20.33
CA PRO A 922 4.90 -9.45 20.19
C PRO A 922 4.31 -9.71 18.81
N VAL A 923 4.06 -8.65 18.04
CA VAL A 923 3.49 -8.75 16.69
C VAL A 923 4.62 -8.78 15.68
N GLN A 924 4.68 -9.85 14.91
CA GLN A 924 5.59 -10.03 13.78
C GLN A 924 4.88 -9.69 12.48
N TYR A 925 5.58 -9.01 11.57
CA TYR A 925 5.02 -8.60 10.29
C TYR A 925 5.77 -9.27 9.15
N PRO A 926 5.06 -9.84 8.15
CA PRO A 926 5.71 -10.37 6.97
C PRO A 926 6.36 -9.23 6.16
N PRO A 927 7.32 -9.54 5.26
CA PRO A 927 7.97 -8.52 4.44
C PRO A 927 7.03 -7.69 3.56
N SER A 928 5.81 -8.17 3.31
CA SER A 928 4.77 -7.43 2.57
C SER A 928 4.08 -6.33 3.38
N GLU A 929 4.16 -6.37 4.71
CA GLU A 929 3.49 -5.42 5.62
C GLU A 929 4.46 -4.59 6.46
N ALA A 930 5.70 -5.08 6.63
CA ALA A 930 6.72 -4.39 7.40
C ALA A 930 7.09 -3.03 6.82
N ASN A 931 7.46 -2.10 7.70
CA ASN A 931 7.96 -0.77 7.36
C ASN A 931 9.35 -0.47 7.95
N ILE A 932 9.93 -1.38 8.71
CA ILE A 932 11.29 -1.29 9.25
C ILE A 932 11.91 -2.68 9.35
N VAL A 933 13.25 -2.77 9.39
CA VAL A 933 13.97 -4.04 9.59
C VAL A 933 14.70 -4.02 10.93
N PHE A 934 14.43 -5.03 11.74
CA PHE A 934 15.09 -5.26 13.03
C PHE A 934 16.22 -6.28 12.91
N VAL A 935 17.45 -5.86 13.27
CA VAL A 935 18.66 -6.69 13.23
C VAL A 935 19.15 -7.05 14.63
N SER A 936 20.16 -7.91 14.73
CA SER A 936 20.72 -8.31 16.01
C SER A 936 21.35 -7.13 16.78
N PRO A 937 21.19 -7.04 18.12
CA PRO A 937 21.73 -5.93 18.92
C PRO A 937 23.25 -5.76 18.89
N ASP A 938 23.98 -6.76 18.40
CA ASP A 938 25.42 -6.73 18.20
C ASP A 938 25.84 -6.53 16.74
N TRP A 939 24.87 -6.36 15.82
CA TRP A 939 25.05 -6.18 14.38
C TRP A 939 25.66 -7.38 13.65
N SER A 940 25.66 -8.56 14.28
CA SER A 940 26.27 -9.77 13.71
C SER A 940 25.65 -10.23 12.40
N ASP A 941 24.36 -9.95 12.19
CA ASP A 941 23.56 -10.31 11.01
C ASP A 941 23.34 -9.13 10.04
N LEU A 942 23.95 -7.97 10.30
CA LEU A 942 23.71 -6.75 9.50
C LEU A 942 24.13 -6.94 8.04
N GLU A 943 25.32 -7.48 7.83
CA GLU A 943 25.90 -7.68 6.49
C GLU A 943 25.05 -8.65 5.66
N ASP A 944 24.61 -9.77 6.25
CA ASP A 944 23.75 -10.75 5.57
C ASP A 944 22.34 -10.19 5.32
N THR A 945 21.83 -9.36 6.24
CA THR A 945 20.53 -8.68 6.07
C THR A 945 20.57 -7.69 4.90
N VAL A 946 21.63 -6.87 4.78
CA VAL A 946 21.79 -5.94 3.65
C VAL A 946 21.92 -6.70 2.33
N ALA A 947 22.69 -7.78 2.30
CA ALA A 947 22.80 -8.63 1.12
C ALA A 947 21.44 -9.24 0.72
N TRP A 948 20.67 -9.76 1.69
CA TRP A 948 19.32 -10.28 1.43
C TRP A 948 18.39 -9.22 0.85
N LEU A 949 18.46 -7.98 1.34
CA LEU A 949 17.65 -6.88 0.82
C LEU A 949 18.03 -6.48 -0.61
N GLU A 950 19.31 -6.50 -0.96
CA GLU A 950 19.77 -6.28 -2.34
C GLU A 950 19.33 -7.40 -3.29
N GLU A 951 19.31 -8.65 -2.83
CA GLU A 951 18.77 -9.78 -3.60
C GLU A 951 17.23 -9.72 -3.76
N ASN A 952 16.55 -8.98 -2.88
CA ASN A 952 15.10 -8.85 -2.84
C ASN A 952 14.65 -7.37 -3.01
N PRO A 953 14.99 -6.70 -4.13
CA PRO A 953 14.85 -5.25 -4.26
C PRO A 953 13.40 -4.77 -4.19
N LYS A 954 12.44 -5.56 -4.70
CA LYS A 954 11.00 -5.24 -4.60
C LYS A 954 10.48 -5.27 -3.16
N VAL A 955 11.05 -6.15 -2.34
CA VAL A 955 10.70 -6.23 -0.92
C VAL A 955 11.29 -5.04 -0.17
N ALA A 956 12.58 -4.75 -0.40
CA ALA A 956 13.25 -3.59 0.20
C ALA A 956 12.56 -2.27 -0.16
N GLU A 957 12.27 -2.04 -1.45
CA GLU A 957 11.53 -0.88 -1.93
C GLU A 957 10.12 -0.82 -1.31
N GLY A 958 9.43 -1.97 -1.20
CA GLY A 958 8.13 -2.05 -0.55
C GLY A 958 8.15 -1.62 0.92
N ILE A 959 9.16 -2.05 1.69
CA ILE A 959 9.35 -1.68 3.10
C ILE A 959 9.60 -0.17 3.21
N ALA A 960 10.54 0.35 2.42
CA ALA A 960 10.90 1.76 2.37
C ALA A 960 9.70 2.66 2.02
N ARG A 961 8.95 2.29 0.98
CA ARG A 961 7.76 3.01 0.54
C ARG A 961 6.68 3.04 1.62
N ARG A 962 6.36 1.90 2.24
CA ARG A 962 5.34 1.83 3.31
C ARG A 962 5.70 2.67 4.52
N GLN A 963 6.99 2.77 4.86
CA GLN A 963 7.43 3.64 5.95
C GLN A 963 7.11 5.11 5.65
N ARG A 964 7.55 5.60 4.48
CA ARG A 964 7.30 6.98 4.06
C ARG A 964 5.80 7.25 3.88
N GLU A 965 5.06 6.32 3.27
CA GLU A 965 3.60 6.44 3.13
C GLU A 965 2.89 6.52 4.47
N LEU A 966 3.32 5.74 5.47
CA LEU A 966 2.73 5.80 6.79
C LEU A 966 3.01 7.16 7.45
N PHE A 967 4.28 7.54 7.59
CA PHE A 967 4.65 8.73 8.38
C PHE A 967 4.45 10.05 7.64
N VAL A 968 4.86 10.14 6.37
CA VAL A 968 4.72 11.34 5.54
C VAL A 968 3.34 11.37 4.89
N GLY A 969 2.94 10.28 4.22
CA GLY A 969 1.63 10.20 3.57
C GLY A 969 0.46 10.21 4.55
N GLY A 970 0.59 9.56 5.71
CA GLY A 970 -0.35 9.65 6.83
C GLY A 970 -0.19 10.91 7.68
N GLY A 971 0.87 11.70 7.46
CA GLY A 971 1.02 13.02 8.08
C GLY A 971 1.35 13.02 9.58
N TYR A 972 1.85 11.92 10.14
CA TYR A 972 2.18 11.81 11.57
C TYR A 972 3.34 12.72 12.00
N PHE A 973 4.14 13.23 11.07
CA PHE A 973 5.17 14.24 11.33
C PHE A 973 4.77 15.66 10.90
N SER A 974 3.50 15.88 10.62
CA SER A 974 2.97 17.20 10.26
C SER A 974 2.81 18.12 11.49
N PRO A 975 2.82 19.45 11.28
CA PRO A 975 2.49 20.40 12.36
C PRO A 975 1.12 20.15 12.99
N ALA A 976 0.12 19.76 12.20
CA ALA A 976 -1.21 19.42 12.72
C ALA A 976 -1.17 18.21 13.66
N ALA A 977 -0.46 17.14 13.29
CA ALA A 977 -0.33 15.95 14.13
C ALA A 977 0.36 16.25 15.47
N GLU A 978 1.44 17.04 15.45
CA GLU A 978 2.13 17.47 16.67
C GLU A 978 1.20 18.26 17.60
N THR A 979 0.45 19.21 17.05
CA THR A 979 -0.46 20.05 17.82
C THR A 979 -1.66 19.25 18.36
N CYS A 980 -2.21 18.32 17.56
CA CYS A 980 -3.22 17.36 18.01
C CYS A 980 -2.72 16.52 19.18
N TYR A 981 -1.49 16.00 19.10
CA TYR A 981 -0.89 15.18 20.14
C TYR A 981 -0.69 15.97 21.45
N TRP A 982 -0.18 17.21 21.39
CA TRP A 982 -0.03 18.07 22.57
C TRP A 982 -1.36 18.32 23.29
N ARG A 983 -2.44 18.60 22.54
CA ARG A 983 -3.78 18.80 23.13
C ARG A 983 -4.31 17.55 23.81
N ALA A 984 -4.15 16.39 23.16
CA ALA A 984 -4.53 15.11 23.73
C ALA A 984 -3.71 14.81 25.00
N LEU A 985 -2.41 15.15 25.00
CA LEU A 985 -1.53 14.98 26.15
C LEU A 985 -1.98 15.84 27.35
N ILE A 986 -2.31 17.12 27.13
CA ILE A 986 -2.86 18.01 28.17
C ILE A 986 -4.14 17.41 28.76
N LYS A 987 -5.08 16.98 27.90
CA LYS A 987 -6.36 16.39 28.31
C LYS A 987 -6.17 15.09 29.10
N GLY A 988 -5.35 14.17 28.58
CA GLY A 988 -5.06 12.89 29.22
C GLY A 988 -4.35 13.06 30.57
N TRP A 989 -3.40 13.98 30.65
CA TRP A 989 -2.70 14.32 31.88
C TRP A 989 -3.64 14.94 32.92
N ALA A 990 -4.39 15.98 32.55
CA ALA A 990 -5.31 16.68 33.45
C ALA A 990 -6.37 15.75 34.06
N LYS A 991 -6.83 14.74 33.30
CA LYS A 991 -7.77 13.74 33.78
C LYS A 991 -7.23 12.93 34.95
N MET A 992 -5.92 12.64 34.96
CA MET A 992 -5.28 11.66 35.86
C MET A 992 -4.43 12.29 36.96
N ALA A 993 -3.77 13.42 36.70
CA ALA A 993 -2.88 14.07 37.66
C ALA A 993 -3.65 14.65 38.85
N ARG A 994 -3.13 14.46 40.07
CA ARG A 994 -3.63 15.07 41.30
C ARG A 994 -2.45 15.70 42.06
N MET A 995 -2.63 16.89 42.61
CA MET A 995 -1.61 17.52 43.45
C MET A 995 -1.44 16.73 44.75
N ASP A 996 -0.19 16.49 45.16
CA ASP A 996 0.13 15.90 46.46
C ASP A 996 0.51 17.02 47.46
N GLY A 997 -0.28 17.18 48.53
CA GLY A 997 0.01 18.09 49.66
C GLY A 997 -0.52 19.52 49.56
N GLU A 998 -0.34 20.28 50.65
CA GLU A 998 -0.57 21.74 50.75
C GLU A 998 0.66 22.50 50.22
N GLY A 999 0.47 23.64 49.53
CA GLY A 999 1.56 24.48 49.00
C GLY A 999 1.56 24.74 47.49
N TRP A 1000 0.62 24.16 46.73
CA TRP A 1000 0.39 24.50 45.32
C TRP A 1000 -0.49 25.74 45.11
N GLU A 1001 -1.17 26.19 46.17
CA GLU A 1001 -2.07 27.36 46.15
C GLU A 1001 -1.29 28.69 46.21
N ASP A 1002 -0.17 28.72 46.94
CA ASP A 1002 0.70 29.91 47.13
C ASP A 1002 1.91 29.95 46.19
N ALA A 1003 2.01 29.02 45.24
CA ALA A 1003 3.14 28.93 44.32
C ALA A 1003 3.08 30.05 43.26
N GLU A 1004 3.64 31.22 43.59
CA GLU A 1004 3.86 32.31 42.63
C GLU A 1004 4.79 31.83 41.51
N GLY A 1005 4.28 31.85 40.28
CA GLY A 1005 5.04 31.47 39.10
C GLY A 1005 5.20 32.62 38.12
N ILE A 1006 6.14 32.48 37.20
CA ILE A 1006 6.46 33.48 36.18
C ILE A 1006 5.68 33.16 34.91
N SER A 1007 5.08 34.16 34.26
CA SER A 1007 4.44 33.97 32.94
C SER A 1007 5.43 33.37 31.93
N PHE A 1008 4.96 32.51 31.03
CA PHE A 1008 5.79 31.92 29.98
C PHE A 1008 6.58 32.95 29.17
N GLU A 1009 5.97 34.09 28.83
CA GLU A 1009 6.60 35.17 28.06
C GLU A 1009 7.82 35.74 28.81
N ALA A 1010 7.64 36.10 30.09
CA ALA A 1010 8.73 36.59 30.93
C ALA A 1010 9.81 35.51 31.14
N PHE A 1011 9.42 34.24 31.34
CA PHE A 1011 10.36 33.14 31.50
C PHE A 1011 11.23 32.94 30.25
N VAL A 1012 10.64 32.97 29.05
CA VAL A 1012 11.38 32.82 27.78
C VAL A 1012 12.29 34.01 27.51
N LEU A 1013 11.81 35.25 27.72
CA LEU A 1013 12.62 36.47 27.53
C LEU A 1013 13.87 36.49 28.42
N ASN A 1014 13.75 35.99 29.65
CA ASN A 1014 14.86 35.91 30.60
C ASN A 1014 15.72 34.63 30.42
N ASN A 1015 15.39 33.76 29.47
CA ASN A 1015 15.98 32.41 29.33
C ASN A 1015 15.88 31.56 30.61
N GLY A 1016 14.87 31.77 31.43
CA GLY A 1016 14.67 31.12 32.72
C GLY A 1016 15.55 31.65 33.86
N ASN A 1017 15.91 32.94 33.81
CA ASN A 1017 16.44 33.69 34.95
C ASN A 1017 15.33 34.37 35.76
#